data_AF-A0A1X3IT61-F1
#
_entry.id   AF-A0A1X3IT61-F1
#
_cell.length_a   1.000
_cell.length_b   1.000
_cell.length_c   1.000
_cell.angle_alpha   90.00
_cell.angle_beta   90.00
_cell.angle_gamma   90.00
#
_symmetry.space_group_name_H-M   'P 1'
#
loop_
_entity.id
_entity.type
_entity.pdbx_description
1 polymer ?
#
loop_
_entity_poly.entity_id
_entity_poly.type
_entity_poly.pdbx_seq_one_letter_code
_entity_poly.pdbx_strand_id
1 'polypeptide(L)'
;MLQHIDRLNSIAALELPDGIELSVHQNKLLKLAREGRKMSSRDLAKFTDIRRYATLVCVIQEARATLTDEVIELHERIMGGLFSQAKRKQAERLQLTGKLIQSKLRQYVTVGQALLHARKSGEDPWTAIEDVIPWQEFVNSLEETQLLSRKGNFDPLHLITEKYSTLRKYAPRMLSALQFVATPAAQPLSDALDIIREIYRKQLRNVPPTAPTAFIPESWRKLVLTPSGINRKYYEFCVLNELKGALRSGDIWVKGSRRYRNFDDYLIPVTEFDKFRQNDQLQLAVQTDCHAYLQARMTLLASRLEEVNAMALAGELPDVDISDKGVKITPLENGVPSGVSAFASLVYNMLPHPKITEILEEVDSWTGFTRHFTHLKNNNIRPKDGRLLLTTILADGINLGLTKMAESCPGVTKSSLEGIQAWYIRDETYSAALAELVNAQGKRPLAAFWGDGTTSSSDGQNFRVGSHGRYAGQVNLKYGQEPGVQIYTHISDQYSPFYTKVISRVRDSTHVLDGLLYHESDLEITEHYTDTAGFTEHVFALMHLLGFAFAPRIRDLHDKRLFIHGKAERYPGLQSVISTTSLNLKDIETYWGEVLRLAASIKQGTVTASLMMKKLASYPKQNGLAKALREIGRIERTLFMLDWFRDPGLRRRVQAGLNKGEARNALARAVFMHRLGEIRDRGLENQSYRASGLTLLTAAIALWNTVYIERAIESLKRKKLPINDQLLSHLSPLGWEHINLNGDYVWRNNLKLGTGKYRPLRNVDIESYKKQP
;
A
#
# COMPACT_ATOMS: atom_id res chain seq x y z
N MET A 1 15.61 -16.52 8.58
CA MET A 1 15.49 -17.58 7.56
C MET A 1 15.73 -18.95 8.18
N LEU A 2 16.96 -19.31 8.54
CA LEU A 2 17.28 -20.64 9.08
C LEU A 2 16.40 -21.05 10.28
N GLN A 3 16.21 -20.16 11.26
CA GLN A 3 15.32 -20.39 12.40
C GLN A 3 13.86 -20.67 12.01
N HIS A 4 13.33 -20.06 10.93
CA HIS A 4 11.97 -20.36 10.46
C HIS A 4 11.92 -21.74 9.81
N ILE A 5 12.97 -22.13 9.07
CA ILE A 5 13.09 -23.47 8.49
C ILE A 5 13.24 -24.52 9.60
N ASP A 6 14.04 -24.27 10.64
CA ASP A 6 14.15 -25.16 11.80
C ASP A 6 12.78 -25.41 12.44
N ARG A 7 12.01 -24.35 12.69
CA ARG A 7 10.64 -24.45 13.22
C ARG A 7 9.70 -25.21 12.27
N LEU A 8 9.78 -24.96 10.97
CA LEU A 8 8.96 -25.65 9.97
C LEU A 8 9.27 -27.14 9.95
N ASN A 9 10.55 -27.52 10.02
CA ASN A 9 10.97 -28.91 10.11
C ASN A 9 10.51 -29.58 11.43
N SER A 10 10.56 -28.87 12.55
CA SER A 10 10.03 -29.36 13.82
C SER A 10 8.52 -29.62 13.76
N ILE A 11 7.77 -28.78 13.05
CA ILE A 11 6.33 -28.99 12.82
C ILE A 11 6.10 -30.19 11.90
N ALA A 12 6.87 -30.32 10.83
CA ALA A 12 6.77 -31.44 9.89
C ALA A 12 7.06 -32.79 10.57
N ALA A 13 8.00 -32.81 11.52
CA ALA A 13 8.34 -34.00 12.31
C ALA A 13 7.22 -34.49 13.26
N LEU A 14 6.15 -33.72 13.44
CA LEU A 14 4.97 -34.15 14.20
C LEU A 14 4.04 -35.05 13.38
N GLU A 15 4.27 -35.19 12.07
CA GLU A 15 3.53 -36.09 11.18
C GLU A 15 2.01 -35.96 11.29
N LEU A 16 1.53 -34.72 11.45
CA LEU A 16 0.10 -34.44 11.48
C LEU A 16 -0.53 -34.87 10.13
N PRO A 17 -1.72 -35.51 10.14
CA PRO A 17 -2.39 -35.94 8.92
C PRO A 17 -2.58 -34.78 7.93
N ASP A 18 -2.28 -35.04 6.66
CA ASP A 18 -2.54 -34.08 5.59
C ASP A 18 -4.05 -33.81 5.46
N GLY A 19 -4.43 -32.53 5.37
CA GLY A 19 -5.83 -32.13 5.26
C GLY A 19 -6.60 -32.10 6.59
N ILE A 20 -5.95 -32.31 7.74
CA ILE A 20 -6.61 -32.17 9.06
C ILE A 20 -7.23 -30.77 9.25
N GLU A 21 -6.68 -29.74 8.62
CA GLU A 21 -7.22 -28.39 8.58
C GLU A 21 -8.57 -28.27 7.87
N LEU A 22 -8.92 -29.21 7.00
CA LEU A 22 -10.19 -29.26 6.27
C LEU A 22 -11.29 -29.94 7.09
N SER A 23 -10.95 -30.59 8.21
CA SER A 23 -11.92 -31.28 9.07
C SER A 23 -12.83 -30.32 9.84
N VAL A 24 -12.49 -29.02 9.86
CA VAL A 24 -13.28 -27.96 10.50
C VAL A 24 -13.32 -26.73 9.63
N HIS A 25 -14.39 -25.95 9.75
CA HIS A 25 -14.50 -24.67 9.05
C HIS A 25 -13.31 -23.76 9.36
N GLN A 26 -12.71 -23.14 8.34
CA GLN A 26 -11.48 -22.35 8.47
C GLN A 26 -11.57 -21.24 9.53
N ASN A 27 -12.69 -20.52 9.58
CA ASN A 27 -12.93 -19.49 10.61
C ASN A 27 -12.85 -20.04 12.05
N LYS A 28 -13.32 -21.27 12.27
CA LYS A 28 -13.25 -21.91 13.58
C LYS A 28 -11.82 -22.29 13.92
N LEU A 29 -11.07 -22.87 12.98
CA LEU A 29 -9.65 -23.19 13.13
C LEU A 29 -8.84 -21.94 13.49
N LEU A 30 -9.01 -20.85 12.74
CA LEU A 30 -8.31 -19.59 12.98
C LEU A 30 -8.66 -18.97 14.33
N LYS A 31 -9.92 -19.09 14.78
CA LYS A 31 -10.33 -18.63 16.11
C LYS A 31 -9.61 -19.42 17.21
N LEU A 32 -9.56 -20.74 17.11
CA LEU A 32 -8.89 -21.61 18.08
C LEU A 32 -7.38 -21.39 18.08
N ALA A 33 -6.77 -21.23 16.92
CA ALA A 33 -5.34 -20.93 16.78
C ALA A 33 -4.99 -19.60 17.43
N ARG A 34 -5.79 -18.54 17.22
CA ARG A 34 -5.61 -17.24 17.88
C ARG A 34 -5.73 -17.35 19.39
N GLU A 35 -6.74 -18.07 19.87
CA GLU A 35 -6.94 -18.33 21.30
C GLU A 35 -5.72 -19.03 21.92
N GLY A 36 -5.25 -20.11 21.30
CA GLY A 36 -4.12 -20.91 21.78
C GLY A 36 -2.79 -20.17 21.73
N ARG A 37 -2.54 -19.35 20.70
CA ARG A 37 -1.29 -18.57 20.58
C ARG A 37 -1.07 -17.57 21.71
N LYS A 38 -2.14 -17.03 22.30
CA LYS A 38 -2.04 -16.09 23.42
C LYS A 38 -1.94 -16.80 24.78
N MET A 39 -2.10 -18.12 24.84
CA MET A 39 -2.04 -18.91 26.07
C MET A 39 -0.62 -19.32 26.44
N SER A 40 -0.33 -19.36 27.73
CA SER A 40 0.85 -20.05 28.24
C SER A 40 0.64 -21.57 28.24
N SER A 41 1.73 -22.34 28.38
CA SER A 41 1.65 -23.79 28.57
C SER A 41 0.79 -24.17 29.78
N ARG A 42 0.81 -23.35 30.85
CA ARG A 42 -0.03 -23.54 32.04
C ARG A 42 -1.51 -23.31 31.77
N ASP A 43 -1.86 -22.38 30.88
CA ASP A 43 -3.26 -22.14 30.53
C ASP A 43 -3.81 -23.26 29.66
N LEU A 44 -3.01 -23.75 28.70
CA LEU A 44 -3.37 -24.90 27.87
C LEU A 44 -3.52 -26.19 28.70
N ALA A 45 -2.71 -26.35 29.76
CA ALA A 45 -2.79 -27.50 30.66
C ALA A 45 -4.10 -27.57 31.47
N LYS A 46 -4.85 -26.46 31.58
CA LYS A 46 -6.15 -26.43 32.27
C LYS A 46 -7.29 -26.98 31.40
N PHE A 47 -7.07 -27.14 30.09
CA PHE A 47 -8.08 -27.70 29.19
C PHE A 47 -8.16 -29.22 29.29
N THR A 48 -9.33 -29.77 28.96
CA THR A 48 -9.46 -31.21 28.71
C THR A 48 -8.53 -31.63 27.58
N ASP A 49 -8.09 -32.88 27.57
CA ASP A 49 -7.15 -33.39 26.56
C ASP A 49 -7.62 -33.12 25.14
N ILE A 50 -8.90 -33.38 24.85
CA ILE A 50 -9.52 -33.12 23.54
C ILE A 50 -9.39 -31.64 23.17
N ARG A 51 -9.76 -30.72 24.06
CA ARG A 51 -9.71 -29.29 23.80
C ARG A 51 -8.26 -28.81 23.64
N ARG A 52 -7.37 -29.29 24.49
CA ARG A 52 -5.94 -28.96 24.49
C ARG A 52 -5.30 -29.36 23.17
N TYR A 53 -5.44 -30.62 22.76
CA TYR A 53 -4.86 -31.11 21.51
C TYR A 53 -5.49 -30.45 20.29
N ALA A 54 -6.82 -30.26 20.25
CA ALA A 54 -7.47 -29.53 19.16
C ALA A 54 -6.92 -28.11 19.02
N THR A 55 -6.78 -27.38 20.13
CA THR A 55 -6.19 -26.04 20.14
C THR A 55 -4.73 -26.06 19.67
N LEU A 56 -3.92 -27.01 20.15
CA LEU A 56 -2.52 -27.15 19.73
C LEU A 56 -2.38 -27.47 18.23
N VAL A 57 -3.20 -28.38 17.70
CA VAL A 57 -3.23 -28.71 16.27
C VAL A 57 -3.62 -27.47 15.45
N CYS A 58 -4.64 -26.72 15.87
CA CYS A 58 -5.00 -25.46 15.20
C CYS A 58 -3.84 -24.45 15.23
N VAL A 59 -3.15 -24.29 16.36
CA VAL A 59 -1.98 -23.39 16.49
C VAL A 59 -0.84 -23.84 15.57
N ILE A 60 -0.53 -25.14 15.53
CA ILE A 60 0.57 -25.70 14.74
C ILE A 60 0.27 -25.61 13.25
N GLN A 61 -0.95 -25.92 12.83
CA GLN A 61 -1.36 -25.78 11.43
C GLN A 61 -1.34 -24.33 11.00
N GLU A 62 -1.79 -23.45 11.89
CA GLU A 62 -1.74 -22.04 11.61
C GLU A 62 -0.27 -21.57 11.50
N ALA A 63 0.61 -22.04 12.39
CA ALA A 63 2.02 -21.67 12.43
C ALA A 63 2.78 -22.23 11.22
N ARG A 64 2.47 -23.45 10.76
CA ARG A 64 3.00 -24.07 9.55
C ARG A 64 2.82 -23.13 8.36
N ALA A 65 1.60 -22.68 8.14
CA ALA A 65 1.28 -21.82 7.00
C ALA A 65 1.93 -20.43 7.11
N THR A 66 1.95 -19.84 8.31
CA THR A 66 2.64 -18.55 8.56
C THR A 66 4.15 -18.67 8.33
N LEU A 67 4.79 -19.72 8.84
CA LEU A 67 6.23 -19.95 8.66
C LEU A 67 6.58 -20.21 7.18
N THR A 68 5.76 -20.97 6.45
CA THR A 68 5.92 -21.16 5.01
C THR A 68 5.93 -19.83 4.27
N ASP A 69 4.93 -18.97 4.54
CA ASP A 69 4.83 -17.64 3.93
C ASP A 69 6.05 -16.77 4.29
N GLU A 70 6.45 -16.75 5.56
CA GLU A 70 7.62 -15.99 6.05
C GLU A 70 8.94 -16.45 5.43
N VAL A 71 9.13 -17.76 5.23
CA VAL A 71 10.31 -18.32 4.56
C VAL A 71 10.39 -17.81 3.13
N ILE A 72 9.28 -17.81 2.39
CA ILE A 72 9.21 -17.29 1.02
C ILE A 72 9.50 -15.78 1.00
N GLU A 73 8.87 -15.00 1.88
CA GLU A 73 9.09 -13.55 1.96
C GLU A 73 10.54 -13.19 2.32
N LEU A 74 11.16 -13.96 3.20
CA LEU A 74 12.58 -13.81 3.54
C LEU A 74 13.47 -14.12 2.35
N HIS A 75 13.17 -15.15 1.56
CA HIS A 75 13.86 -15.43 0.31
C HIS A 75 13.75 -14.24 -0.66
N GLU A 76 12.55 -13.71 -0.88
CA GLU A 76 12.36 -12.54 -1.73
C GLU A 76 13.16 -11.32 -1.24
N ARG A 77 13.19 -11.12 0.08
CA ARG A 77 13.91 -10.01 0.73
C ARG A 77 15.42 -10.15 0.58
N ILE A 78 15.95 -11.35 0.81
CA ILE A 78 17.38 -11.64 0.64
C ILE A 78 17.77 -11.43 -0.82
N MET A 79 17.03 -12.02 -1.77
CA MET A 79 17.32 -11.83 -3.20
C MET A 79 17.27 -10.36 -3.59
N GLY A 80 16.19 -9.65 -3.22
CA GLY A 80 16.08 -8.21 -3.48
C GLY A 80 17.24 -7.40 -2.91
N GLY A 81 17.67 -7.70 -1.68
CA GLY A 81 18.83 -7.07 -1.05
C GLY A 81 20.14 -7.34 -1.81
N LEU A 82 20.36 -8.56 -2.28
CA LEU A 82 21.55 -8.92 -3.06
C LEU A 82 21.61 -8.15 -4.39
N PHE A 83 20.50 -8.07 -5.14
CA PHE A 83 20.44 -7.28 -6.38
C PHE A 83 20.60 -5.78 -6.12
N SER A 84 19.98 -5.24 -5.08
CA SER A 84 20.14 -3.82 -4.72
C SER A 84 21.57 -3.48 -4.35
N GLN A 85 22.26 -4.35 -3.60
CA GLN A 85 23.67 -4.18 -3.28
C GLN A 85 24.55 -4.28 -4.52
N ALA A 86 24.28 -5.22 -5.42
CA ALA A 86 25.01 -5.34 -6.68
C ALA A 86 24.85 -4.07 -7.55
N LYS A 87 23.62 -3.56 -7.69
CA LYS A 87 23.34 -2.28 -8.37
C LYS A 87 24.05 -1.10 -7.74
N ARG A 88 24.04 -1.01 -6.40
CA ARG A 88 24.73 0.06 -5.67
C ARG A 88 26.24 0.00 -5.89
N LYS A 89 26.84 -1.18 -5.73
CA LYS A 89 28.28 -1.38 -5.95
C LYS A 89 28.68 -1.07 -7.39
N GLN A 90 27.84 -1.44 -8.35
CA GLN A 90 28.03 -1.09 -9.75
C GLN A 90 27.94 0.44 -9.96
N ALA A 91 26.96 1.13 -9.37
CA ALA A 91 26.85 2.59 -9.45
C ALA A 91 28.06 3.29 -8.81
N GLU A 92 28.53 2.81 -7.66
CA GLU A 92 29.75 3.30 -7.00
C GLU A 92 30.98 3.06 -7.89
N ARG A 93 31.12 1.88 -8.49
CA ARG A 93 32.19 1.58 -9.48
C ARG A 93 32.08 2.48 -10.70
N LEU A 94 30.89 2.67 -11.26
CA LEU A 94 30.63 3.56 -12.40
C LEU A 94 31.00 5.01 -12.08
N GLN A 95 30.73 5.48 -10.87
CA GLN A 95 31.07 6.83 -10.44
C GLN A 95 32.59 7.02 -10.29
N LEU A 96 33.28 6.03 -9.69
CA LEU A 96 34.74 6.03 -9.56
C LEU A 96 35.43 5.91 -10.93
N THR A 97 35.01 4.94 -11.73
CA THR A 97 35.50 4.71 -13.10
C THR A 97 35.14 5.86 -14.03
N GLY A 98 34.00 6.51 -13.87
CA GLY A 98 33.58 7.65 -14.69
C GLY A 98 34.50 8.87 -14.54
N LYS A 99 34.98 9.15 -13.32
CA LYS A 99 35.99 10.19 -13.09
C LYS A 99 37.31 9.86 -13.78
N LEU A 100 37.74 8.59 -13.71
CA LEU A 100 38.92 8.08 -14.40
C LEU A 100 38.75 8.18 -15.92
N ILE A 101 37.63 7.71 -16.48
CA ILE A 101 37.32 7.79 -17.92
C ILE A 101 37.34 9.25 -18.40
N GLN A 102 36.75 10.18 -17.65
CA GLN A 102 36.75 11.59 -18.02
C GLN A 102 38.16 12.19 -18.02
N SER A 103 39.00 11.80 -17.04
CA SER A 103 40.41 12.20 -17.01
C SER A 103 41.19 11.65 -18.21
N LYS A 104 41.01 10.37 -18.55
CA LYS A 104 41.64 9.74 -19.71
C LYS A 104 41.16 10.31 -21.04
N LEU A 105 39.86 10.57 -21.18
CA LEU A 105 39.29 11.25 -22.36
C LEU A 105 39.89 12.63 -22.57
N ARG A 106 40.09 13.42 -21.50
CA ARG A 106 40.78 14.71 -21.60
C ARG A 106 42.22 14.54 -22.08
N GLN A 107 42.97 13.60 -21.51
CA GLN A 107 44.33 13.29 -21.97
C GLN A 107 44.36 12.95 -23.47
N TYR A 108 43.43 12.13 -23.96
CA TYR A 108 43.36 11.79 -25.38
C TYR A 108 42.91 12.94 -26.29
N VAL A 109 42.04 13.83 -25.80
CA VAL A 109 41.70 15.07 -26.53
C VAL A 109 42.94 15.96 -26.65
N THR A 110 43.73 16.11 -25.58
CA THR A 110 44.96 16.92 -25.60
C THR A 110 46.00 16.33 -26.55
N VAL A 111 46.22 15.01 -26.51
CA VAL A 111 47.08 14.30 -27.47
C VAL A 111 46.58 14.46 -28.91
N GLY A 112 45.27 14.33 -29.14
CA GLY A 112 44.66 14.52 -30.45
C GLY A 112 44.80 15.95 -30.97
N GLN A 113 44.70 16.95 -30.09
CA GLN A 113 44.93 18.36 -30.42
C GLN A 113 46.40 18.64 -30.77
N ALA A 114 47.34 18.05 -30.02
CA ALA A 114 48.77 18.15 -30.30
C ALA A 114 49.12 17.56 -31.68
N LEU A 115 48.58 16.39 -31.99
CA LEU A 115 48.72 15.76 -33.31
C LEU A 115 48.10 16.60 -34.44
N LEU A 116 46.94 17.22 -34.20
CA LEU A 116 46.30 18.13 -35.14
C LEU A 116 47.12 19.40 -35.38
N HIS A 117 47.77 19.94 -34.34
CA HIS A 117 48.67 21.09 -34.45
C HIS A 117 49.94 20.72 -35.22
N ALA A 118 50.63 19.64 -34.83
CA ALA A 118 51.84 19.17 -35.48
C ALA A 118 51.63 18.93 -36.98
N ARG A 119 50.49 18.33 -37.36
CA ARG A 119 50.13 18.12 -38.77
C ARG A 119 49.92 19.42 -39.55
N LYS A 120 49.41 20.48 -38.91
CA LYS A 120 49.21 21.80 -39.54
C LYS A 120 50.51 22.59 -39.65
N SER A 121 51.40 22.44 -38.68
CA SER A 121 52.66 23.19 -38.57
C SER A 121 53.84 22.49 -39.23
N GLY A 122 53.69 21.22 -39.65
CA GLY A 122 54.76 20.41 -40.24
C GLY A 122 55.77 19.84 -39.24
N GLU A 123 55.40 19.80 -37.95
CA GLU A 123 56.23 19.29 -36.85
C GLU A 123 56.15 17.76 -36.75
N ASP A 124 57.14 17.14 -36.10
CA ASP A 124 57.15 15.69 -35.87
C ASP A 124 56.01 15.27 -34.89
N PRO A 125 55.11 14.35 -35.30
CA PRO A 125 54.00 13.90 -34.49
C PRO A 125 54.40 13.25 -33.17
N TRP A 126 55.56 12.59 -33.10
CA TRP A 126 55.99 11.88 -31.89
C TRP A 126 56.49 12.86 -30.83
N THR A 127 57.31 13.82 -31.24
CA THR A 127 57.76 14.93 -30.38
C THR A 127 56.57 15.71 -29.81
N ALA A 128 55.55 16.01 -30.64
CA ALA A 128 54.34 16.70 -30.21
C ALA A 128 53.47 15.93 -29.19
N ILE A 129 53.51 14.58 -29.21
CA ILE A 129 52.86 13.77 -28.17
C ILE A 129 53.64 13.87 -26.86
N GLU A 130 54.97 13.71 -26.92
CA GLU A 130 55.85 13.72 -25.74
C GLU A 130 55.87 15.07 -25.00
N ASP A 131 55.70 16.18 -25.72
CA ASP A 131 55.57 17.53 -25.16
C ASP A 131 54.32 17.68 -24.27
N VAL A 132 53.28 16.88 -24.53
CA VAL A 132 51.99 16.95 -23.83
C VAL A 132 51.84 15.86 -22.78
N ILE A 133 52.42 14.69 -23.02
CA ILE A 133 52.41 13.56 -22.09
C ILE A 133 53.65 12.67 -22.32
N PRO A 134 54.43 12.35 -21.27
CA PRO A 134 55.56 11.43 -21.41
C PRO A 134 55.14 10.10 -22.02
N TRP A 135 55.94 9.55 -22.94
CA TRP A 135 55.57 8.36 -23.72
C TRP A 135 55.17 7.15 -22.85
N GLN A 136 55.91 6.89 -21.77
CA GLN A 136 55.59 5.80 -20.86
C GLN A 136 54.25 6.02 -20.12
N GLU A 137 53.91 7.26 -19.80
CA GLU A 137 52.63 7.60 -19.18
C GLU A 137 51.47 7.45 -20.16
N PHE A 138 51.69 7.77 -21.44
CA PHE A 138 50.73 7.51 -22.52
C PHE A 138 50.47 6.01 -22.71
N VAL A 139 51.52 5.18 -22.72
CA VAL A 139 51.39 3.71 -22.80
C VAL A 139 50.61 3.14 -21.60
N ASN A 140 50.98 3.54 -20.38
CA ASN A 140 50.26 3.13 -19.17
C ASN A 140 48.78 3.57 -19.22
N SER A 141 48.52 4.77 -19.75
CA SER A 141 47.17 5.30 -19.92
C SER A 141 46.32 4.47 -20.88
N LEU A 142 46.91 3.93 -21.96
CA LEU A 142 46.24 3.02 -22.89
C LEU A 142 45.88 1.69 -22.22
N GLU A 143 46.78 1.09 -21.46
CA GLU A 143 46.53 -0.16 -20.73
C GLU A 143 45.42 0.00 -19.67
N GLU A 144 45.48 1.09 -18.90
CA GLU A 144 44.44 1.45 -17.93
C GLU A 144 43.08 1.66 -18.62
N THR A 145 43.03 2.39 -19.73
CA THR A 145 41.80 2.62 -20.48
C THR A 145 41.24 1.33 -21.09
N GLN A 146 42.10 0.41 -21.52
CA GLN A 146 41.71 -0.90 -22.04
C GLN A 146 41.11 -1.79 -20.94
N LEU A 147 41.63 -1.70 -19.71
CA LEU A 147 41.03 -2.32 -18.51
C LEU A 147 39.67 -1.70 -18.15
N LEU A 148 39.55 -0.37 -18.23
CA LEU A 148 38.30 0.36 -17.98
C LEU A 148 37.24 0.09 -19.06
N SER A 149 37.66 -0.23 -20.28
CA SER A 149 36.79 -0.51 -21.44
C SER A 149 36.37 -1.99 -21.59
N ARG A 150 36.77 -2.89 -20.67
CA ARG A 150 36.36 -4.31 -20.72
C ARG A 150 34.82 -4.45 -20.67
N LYS A 151 34.24 -5.06 -21.70
CA LYS A 151 32.81 -5.42 -21.75
C LYS A 151 32.46 -6.30 -20.54
N GLY A 152 31.53 -5.83 -19.71
CA GLY A 152 31.02 -6.56 -18.53
C GLY A 152 31.19 -5.85 -17.18
N ASN A 153 32.06 -4.83 -17.08
CA ASN A 153 32.23 -4.08 -15.83
C ASN A 153 31.02 -3.20 -15.44
N PHE A 154 30.02 -3.10 -16.32
CA PHE A 154 28.89 -2.19 -16.18
C PHE A 154 27.55 -2.91 -16.05
N ASP A 155 27.49 -4.24 -15.89
CA ASP A 155 26.23 -4.95 -15.59
C ASP A 155 26.23 -5.42 -14.13
N PRO A 156 25.23 -5.02 -13.31
CA PRO A 156 25.18 -5.43 -11.91
C PRO A 156 25.06 -6.95 -11.72
N LEU A 157 24.59 -7.70 -12.73
CA LEU A 157 24.51 -9.15 -12.69
C LEU A 157 25.90 -9.79 -12.51
N HIS A 158 26.98 -9.21 -13.02
CA HIS A 158 28.32 -9.75 -12.81
C HIS A 158 28.74 -9.74 -11.33
N LEU A 159 28.23 -8.80 -10.54
CA LEU A 159 28.60 -8.63 -9.12
C LEU A 159 27.80 -9.53 -8.18
N ILE A 160 26.71 -10.14 -8.65
CA ILE A 160 25.81 -10.89 -7.76
C ILE A 160 26.48 -12.14 -7.17
N THR A 161 27.42 -12.74 -7.90
CA THR A 161 28.13 -13.96 -7.50
C THR A 161 29.12 -13.75 -6.36
N GLU A 162 29.49 -12.49 -6.05
CA GLU A 162 30.35 -12.17 -4.88
C GLU A 162 29.70 -12.60 -3.55
N LYS A 163 28.36 -12.67 -3.50
CA LYS A 163 27.58 -13.10 -2.33
C LYS A 163 27.00 -14.50 -2.46
N TYR A 164 27.58 -15.33 -3.32
CA TYR A 164 27.14 -16.71 -3.54
C TYR A 164 27.13 -17.55 -2.25
N SER A 165 28.05 -17.30 -1.32
CA SER A 165 28.06 -17.96 -0.01
C SER A 165 26.79 -17.70 0.81
N THR A 166 26.19 -16.51 0.71
CA THR A 166 24.92 -16.18 1.36
C THR A 166 23.78 -17.03 0.82
N LEU A 167 23.72 -17.21 -0.51
CA LEU A 167 22.70 -18.03 -1.17
C LEU A 167 22.79 -19.49 -0.70
N ARG A 168 24.01 -20.04 -0.74
CA ARG A 168 24.31 -21.42 -0.36
C ARG A 168 24.00 -21.76 1.11
N LYS A 169 24.00 -20.78 2.01
CA LYS A 169 23.66 -20.99 3.43
C LYS A 169 22.22 -21.42 3.66
N TYR A 170 21.26 -20.95 2.85
CA TYR A 170 19.84 -21.19 3.11
C TYR A 170 19.12 -21.93 1.97
N ALA A 171 19.56 -21.77 0.72
CA ALA A 171 18.85 -22.34 -0.43
C ALA A 171 18.64 -23.86 -0.34
N PRO A 172 19.64 -24.69 0.05
CA PRO A 172 19.43 -26.13 0.19
C PRO A 172 18.33 -26.49 1.19
N ARG A 173 18.35 -25.81 2.34
CA ARG A 173 17.39 -26.05 3.43
C ARG A 173 15.99 -25.57 3.07
N MET A 174 15.88 -24.43 2.38
CA MET A 174 14.61 -23.90 1.91
C MET A 174 13.98 -24.82 0.85
N LEU A 175 14.75 -25.21 -0.18
CA LEU A 175 14.23 -26.04 -1.26
C LEU A 175 13.83 -27.44 -0.78
N SER A 176 14.47 -27.95 0.28
CA SER A 176 14.11 -29.21 0.91
C SER A 176 12.86 -29.11 1.79
N ALA A 177 12.64 -27.97 2.46
CA ALA A 177 11.52 -27.80 3.39
C ALA A 177 10.20 -27.41 2.70
N LEU A 178 10.27 -26.79 1.52
CA LEU A 178 9.09 -26.33 0.78
C LEU A 178 8.71 -27.29 -0.35
N GLN A 179 7.41 -27.53 -0.50
CA GLN A 179 6.85 -28.33 -1.59
C GLN A 179 6.27 -27.41 -2.66
N PHE A 180 7.05 -27.18 -3.73
CA PHE A 180 6.63 -26.39 -4.88
C PHE A 180 5.75 -27.20 -5.83
N VAL A 181 4.74 -26.55 -6.39
CA VAL A 181 3.90 -27.06 -7.47
C VAL A 181 3.87 -25.99 -8.56
N ALA A 182 3.93 -26.38 -9.82
CA ALA A 182 4.05 -25.48 -10.95
C ALA A 182 2.88 -25.64 -11.93
N THR A 183 2.52 -24.56 -12.62
CA THR A 183 1.68 -24.62 -13.82
C THR A 183 2.46 -25.23 -14.99
N PRO A 184 1.79 -25.72 -16.05
CA PRO A 184 2.47 -26.23 -17.24
C PRO A 184 3.46 -25.22 -17.86
N ALA A 185 3.14 -23.92 -17.80
CA ALA A 185 4.01 -22.86 -18.33
C ALA A 185 5.31 -22.68 -17.51
N ALA A 186 5.30 -22.99 -16.22
CA ALA A 186 6.46 -22.87 -15.34
C ALA A 186 7.21 -24.20 -15.14
N GLN A 187 6.83 -25.26 -15.84
CA GLN A 187 7.47 -26.58 -15.73
C GLN A 187 9.00 -26.52 -15.95
N PRO A 188 9.54 -25.81 -16.96
CA PRO A 188 10.99 -25.73 -17.15
C PRO A 188 11.74 -25.13 -15.95
N LEU A 189 11.11 -24.22 -15.20
CA LEU A 189 11.67 -23.65 -13.98
C LEU A 189 11.55 -24.63 -12.81
N SER A 190 10.44 -25.37 -12.72
CA SER A 190 10.26 -26.44 -11.72
C SER A 190 11.34 -27.51 -11.87
N ASP A 191 11.56 -27.99 -13.09
CA ASP A 191 12.58 -29.00 -13.39
C ASP A 191 13.99 -28.49 -13.01
N ALA A 192 14.26 -27.20 -13.23
CA ALA A 192 15.52 -26.58 -12.83
C ALA A 192 15.70 -26.52 -11.30
N LEU A 193 14.62 -26.31 -10.54
CA LEU A 193 14.65 -26.37 -9.07
C LEU A 193 14.99 -27.79 -8.58
N ASP A 194 14.47 -28.82 -9.24
CA ASP A 194 14.76 -30.21 -8.91
C ASP A 194 16.22 -30.58 -9.23
N ILE A 195 16.77 -30.10 -10.35
CA ILE A 195 18.21 -30.22 -10.64
C ILE A 195 19.05 -29.56 -9.54
N ILE A 196 18.68 -28.35 -9.09
CA ILE A 196 19.40 -27.67 -7.99
C ILE A 196 19.30 -28.45 -6.69
N ARG A 197 18.12 -28.99 -6.36
CA ARG A 197 17.91 -29.85 -5.17
C ARG A 197 18.83 -31.07 -5.23
N GLU A 198 18.94 -31.70 -6.38
CA GLU A 198 19.81 -32.86 -6.58
C GLU A 198 21.29 -32.49 -6.46
N ILE A 199 21.72 -31.37 -7.08
CA ILE A 199 23.08 -30.83 -6.95
C ILE A 199 23.42 -30.59 -5.47
N TYR A 200 22.48 -30.10 -4.68
CA TYR A 200 22.67 -29.87 -3.25
C TYR A 200 22.73 -31.18 -2.46
N ARG A 201 21.81 -32.11 -2.72
CA ARG A 201 21.74 -33.41 -2.05
C ARG A 201 22.97 -34.28 -2.32
N LYS A 202 23.41 -34.35 -3.58
CA LYS A 202 24.57 -35.15 -4.03
C LYS A 202 25.90 -34.37 -3.97
N GLN A 203 25.87 -33.11 -3.54
CA GLN A 203 27.04 -32.21 -3.49
C GLN A 203 27.81 -32.11 -4.82
N LEU A 204 27.09 -32.14 -5.95
CA LEU A 204 27.70 -32.06 -7.28
C LEU A 204 28.42 -30.72 -7.46
N ARG A 205 29.53 -30.72 -8.20
CA ARG A 205 30.33 -29.51 -8.48
C ARG A 205 29.78 -28.70 -9.65
N ASN A 206 29.26 -29.38 -10.67
CA ASN A 206 28.81 -28.79 -11.94
C ASN A 206 27.30 -28.99 -12.14
N VAL A 207 26.69 -28.14 -12.97
CA VAL A 207 25.31 -28.32 -13.44
C VAL A 207 25.32 -29.32 -14.61
N PRO A 208 24.43 -30.33 -14.63
CA PRO A 208 24.33 -31.27 -15.74
C PRO A 208 24.07 -30.55 -17.08
N PRO A 209 24.65 -31.01 -18.21
CA PRO A 209 24.37 -30.44 -19.54
C PRO A 209 22.89 -30.51 -19.94
N THR A 210 22.14 -31.48 -19.38
CA THR A 210 20.70 -31.69 -19.60
C THR A 210 19.83 -30.74 -18.77
N ALA A 211 20.40 -29.86 -17.96
CA ALA A 211 19.62 -28.96 -17.11
C ALA A 211 18.76 -28.01 -17.97
N PRO A 212 17.49 -27.74 -17.57
CA PRO A 212 16.60 -26.86 -18.32
C PRO A 212 17.19 -25.45 -18.46
N THR A 213 17.01 -24.84 -19.63
CA THR A 213 17.51 -23.48 -19.93
C THR A 213 16.45 -22.55 -20.53
N ALA A 214 15.27 -23.08 -20.86
CA ALA A 214 14.19 -22.33 -21.53
C ALA A 214 13.63 -21.18 -20.68
N PHE A 215 13.67 -21.31 -19.35
CA PHE A 215 13.20 -20.26 -18.42
C PHE A 215 14.18 -19.09 -18.27
N ILE A 216 15.43 -19.21 -18.76
CA ILE A 216 16.49 -18.24 -18.52
C ILE A 216 16.20 -16.96 -19.32
N PRO A 217 16.04 -15.79 -18.67
CA PRO A 217 15.85 -14.52 -19.37
C PRO A 217 17.08 -14.13 -20.20
N GLU A 218 16.86 -13.37 -21.26
CA GLU A 218 17.93 -12.97 -22.20
C GLU A 218 19.09 -12.24 -21.50
N SER A 219 18.80 -11.45 -20.46
CA SER A 219 19.82 -10.77 -19.64
C SER A 219 20.76 -11.72 -18.89
N TRP A 220 20.31 -12.94 -18.57
CA TRP A 220 21.10 -13.95 -17.89
C TRP A 220 21.82 -14.90 -18.84
N ARG A 221 21.32 -15.08 -20.06
CA ARG A 221 21.79 -16.13 -20.98
C ARG A 221 23.31 -16.13 -21.17
N LYS A 222 23.91 -14.96 -21.42
CA LYS A 222 25.38 -14.84 -21.65
C LYS A 222 26.22 -15.13 -20.41
N LEU A 223 25.65 -15.04 -19.21
CA LEU A 223 26.34 -15.32 -17.95
C LEU A 223 26.18 -16.77 -17.52
N VAL A 224 25.01 -17.35 -17.81
CA VAL A 224 24.67 -18.73 -17.44
C VAL A 224 25.22 -19.72 -18.45
N LEU A 225 25.08 -19.44 -19.75
CA LEU A 225 25.54 -20.30 -20.84
C LEU A 225 26.90 -19.80 -21.31
N THR A 226 27.95 -20.55 -20.99
CA THR A 226 29.33 -20.24 -21.37
C THR A 226 29.86 -21.28 -22.35
N PRO A 227 30.92 -20.99 -23.12
CA PRO A 227 31.53 -21.97 -24.03
C PRO A 227 31.99 -23.26 -23.34
N SER A 228 32.29 -23.19 -22.03
CA SER A 228 32.69 -24.33 -21.20
C SER A 228 31.52 -25.04 -20.50
N GLY A 229 30.27 -24.69 -20.82
CA GLY A 229 29.06 -25.26 -20.25
C GLY A 229 28.27 -24.28 -19.37
N ILE A 230 27.41 -24.82 -18.51
CA ILE A 230 26.53 -24.03 -17.64
C ILE A 230 27.31 -23.54 -16.41
N ASN A 231 27.39 -22.22 -16.22
CA ASN A 231 27.98 -21.64 -15.03
C ASN A 231 27.05 -21.81 -13.83
N ARG A 232 27.44 -22.68 -12.90
CA ARG A 232 26.64 -23.02 -11.71
C ARG A 232 26.20 -21.82 -10.88
N LYS A 233 27.09 -20.86 -10.61
CA LYS A 233 26.76 -19.73 -9.72
C LYS A 233 25.67 -18.87 -10.34
N TYR A 234 25.81 -18.56 -11.63
CA TYR A 234 24.80 -17.78 -12.35
C TYR A 234 23.51 -18.58 -12.54
N TYR A 235 23.59 -19.88 -12.80
CA TYR A 235 22.41 -20.76 -12.92
C TYR A 235 21.60 -20.79 -11.62
N GLU A 236 22.24 -21.03 -10.47
CA GLU A 236 21.56 -21.05 -9.17
C GLU A 236 20.91 -19.70 -8.81
N PHE A 237 21.61 -18.59 -9.07
CA PHE A 237 21.03 -17.26 -8.88
C PHE A 237 19.88 -16.96 -9.83
N CYS A 238 19.98 -17.38 -11.09
CA CYS A 238 18.93 -17.22 -12.08
C CYS A 238 17.67 -17.99 -11.67
N VAL A 239 17.79 -19.29 -11.39
CA VAL A 239 16.65 -20.13 -10.95
C VAL A 239 15.97 -19.55 -9.71
N LEU A 240 16.75 -19.16 -8.69
CA LEU A 240 16.18 -18.60 -7.46
C LEU A 240 15.60 -17.18 -7.64
N ASN A 241 16.10 -16.41 -8.61
CA ASN A 241 15.47 -15.13 -8.97
C ASN A 241 14.15 -15.34 -9.74
N GLU A 242 14.12 -16.27 -10.69
CA GLU A 242 12.91 -16.58 -11.46
C GLU A 242 11.85 -17.27 -10.58
N LEU A 243 12.25 -18.10 -9.61
CA LEU A 243 11.34 -18.65 -8.60
C LEU A 243 10.59 -17.55 -7.84
N LYS A 244 11.29 -16.48 -7.43
CA LYS A 244 10.66 -15.31 -6.81
C LYS A 244 9.62 -14.67 -7.74
N GLY A 245 9.87 -14.61 -9.04
CA GLY A 245 8.91 -14.12 -10.03
C GLY A 245 7.67 -15.02 -10.11
N ALA A 246 7.89 -16.31 -10.30
CA ALA A 246 6.85 -17.33 -10.44
C ALA A 246 5.98 -17.50 -9.18
N LEU A 247 6.55 -17.37 -7.98
CA LEU A 247 5.79 -17.38 -6.73
C LEU A 247 4.86 -16.16 -6.61
N ARG A 248 5.29 -15.00 -7.10
CA ARG A 248 4.47 -13.78 -7.07
C ARG A 248 3.30 -13.87 -8.04
N SER A 249 3.57 -14.30 -9.29
CA SER A 249 2.53 -14.49 -10.30
C SER A 249 1.56 -15.61 -9.94
N GLY A 250 2.01 -16.62 -9.20
CA GLY A 250 1.25 -17.83 -8.91
C GLY A 250 1.48 -18.95 -9.93
N ASP A 251 2.43 -18.77 -10.85
CA ASP A 251 2.85 -19.84 -11.79
C ASP A 251 3.55 -21.00 -11.06
N ILE A 252 4.16 -20.70 -9.91
CA ILE A 252 4.59 -21.69 -8.92
C ILE A 252 3.92 -21.32 -7.60
N TRP A 253 3.43 -22.32 -6.87
CA TRP A 253 2.86 -22.16 -5.53
C TRP A 253 3.42 -23.20 -4.56
N VAL A 254 3.20 -23.00 -3.27
CA VAL A 254 3.74 -23.85 -2.21
C VAL A 254 2.60 -24.47 -1.41
N LYS A 255 2.60 -25.81 -1.29
CA LYS A 255 1.60 -26.51 -0.48
C LYS A 255 1.67 -26.05 0.98
N GLY A 256 0.50 -25.82 1.59
CA GLY A 256 0.37 -25.32 2.95
C GLY A 256 0.61 -23.82 3.12
N SER A 257 0.89 -23.07 2.05
CA SER A 257 0.97 -21.60 2.08
C SER A 257 -0.42 -20.96 2.04
N ARG A 258 -0.59 -19.80 2.70
CA ARG A 258 -1.80 -18.96 2.54
C ARG A 258 -1.65 -17.93 1.44
N ARG A 259 -0.48 -17.33 1.30
CA ARG A 259 -0.19 -16.23 0.36
C ARG A 259 0.30 -16.69 -1.01
N TYR A 260 0.79 -17.91 -1.09
CA TYR A 260 1.39 -18.52 -2.28
C TYR A 260 0.70 -19.87 -2.57
N ARG A 261 -0.63 -19.86 -2.75
CA ARG A 261 -1.43 -21.00 -3.29
C ARG A 261 -1.76 -20.77 -4.78
N ASN A 262 -2.37 -21.77 -5.41
CA ASN A 262 -2.88 -21.65 -6.78
C ASN A 262 -3.82 -20.43 -6.87
N PHE A 263 -3.76 -19.70 -7.98
CA PHE A 263 -4.59 -18.53 -8.22
C PHE A 263 -6.08 -18.85 -8.11
N ASP A 264 -6.52 -19.99 -8.67
CA ASP A 264 -7.93 -20.38 -8.66
C ASP A 264 -8.46 -20.67 -7.26
N ASP A 265 -7.61 -21.13 -6.34
CA ASP A 265 -7.96 -21.41 -4.94
C ASP A 265 -8.24 -20.12 -4.12
N TYR A 266 -7.99 -18.93 -4.69
CA TYR A 266 -8.41 -17.66 -4.10
C TYR A 266 -9.82 -17.26 -4.47
N LEU A 267 -10.35 -17.78 -5.57
CA LEU A 267 -11.60 -17.35 -6.14
C LEU A 267 -12.74 -18.27 -5.71
N ILE A 268 -13.97 -17.79 -5.85
CA ILE A 268 -15.16 -18.63 -5.68
C ILE A 268 -15.02 -19.84 -6.64
N PRO A 269 -15.30 -21.07 -6.17
CA PRO A 269 -15.29 -22.25 -7.01
C PRO A 269 -16.17 -22.08 -8.24
N VAL A 270 -15.73 -22.58 -9.39
CA VAL A 270 -16.45 -22.41 -10.68
C VAL A 270 -17.91 -22.86 -10.56
N THR A 271 -18.16 -23.99 -9.92
CA THR A 271 -19.52 -24.53 -9.71
C THR A 271 -20.42 -23.63 -8.88
N GLU A 272 -19.85 -22.87 -7.94
CA GLU A 272 -20.59 -21.94 -7.09
C GLU A 272 -20.78 -20.60 -7.80
N PHE A 273 -19.77 -20.14 -8.53
CA PHE A 273 -19.86 -18.98 -9.41
C PHE A 273 -20.95 -19.15 -10.48
N ASP A 274 -21.02 -20.31 -11.14
CA ASP A 274 -22.04 -20.59 -12.16
C ASP A 274 -23.45 -20.55 -11.58
N LYS A 275 -23.63 -21.03 -10.33
CA LYS A 275 -24.91 -20.91 -9.61
C LYS A 275 -25.26 -19.45 -9.32
N PHE A 276 -24.32 -18.67 -8.80
CA PHE A 276 -24.55 -17.24 -8.56
C PHE A 276 -24.86 -16.50 -9.86
N ARG A 277 -24.20 -16.86 -10.96
CA ARG A 277 -24.46 -16.27 -12.28
C ARG A 277 -25.85 -16.60 -12.81
N GLN A 278 -26.28 -17.86 -12.71
CA GLN A 278 -27.62 -18.30 -13.16
C GLN A 278 -28.75 -17.66 -12.36
N ASN A 279 -28.52 -17.39 -11.07
CA ASN A 279 -29.52 -16.80 -10.18
C ASN A 279 -29.46 -15.26 -10.12
N ASP A 280 -28.63 -14.60 -10.93
CA ASP A 280 -28.37 -13.16 -10.89
C ASP A 280 -27.92 -12.63 -9.50
N GLN A 281 -27.13 -13.43 -8.79
CA GLN A 281 -26.65 -13.18 -7.43
C GLN A 281 -25.18 -12.72 -7.38
N LEU A 282 -24.60 -12.28 -8.50
CA LEU A 282 -23.21 -11.81 -8.54
C LEU A 282 -23.01 -10.48 -7.81
N GLN A 283 -24.08 -9.68 -7.63
CA GLN A 283 -24.06 -8.39 -6.93
C GLN A 283 -22.99 -7.41 -7.46
N LEU A 284 -22.75 -7.45 -8.78
CA LEU A 284 -21.84 -6.55 -9.48
C LEU A 284 -22.62 -5.35 -10.01
N ALA A 285 -21.95 -4.20 -10.12
CA ALA A 285 -22.58 -2.96 -10.58
C ALA A 285 -22.69 -2.86 -12.12
N VAL A 286 -22.16 -3.85 -12.83
CA VAL A 286 -22.12 -3.89 -14.29
C VAL A 286 -23.04 -4.96 -14.84
N GLN A 287 -23.46 -4.79 -16.10
CA GLN A 287 -24.17 -5.85 -16.82
C GLN A 287 -23.30 -7.10 -16.92
N THR A 288 -23.88 -8.26 -16.63
CA THR A 288 -23.18 -9.56 -16.64
C THR A 288 -23.06 -10.16 -18.03
N ASP A 289 -23.89 -9.72 -18.99
CA ASP A 289 -23.73 -10.06 -20.40
C ASP A 289 -22.61 -9.22 -21.04
N CYS A 290 -21.65 -9.91 -21.68
CA CYS A 290 -20.46 -9.26 -22.24
C CYS A 290 -20.81 -8.34 -23.41
N HIS A 291 -21.74 -8.74 -24.27
CA HIS A 291 -22.05 -7.99 -25.48
C HIS A 291 -22.81 -6.71 -25.14
N ALA A 292 -23.82 -6.82 -24.29
CA ALA A 292 -24.56 -5.68 -23.75
C ALA A 292 -23.65 -4.71 -22.99
N TYR A 293 -22.74 -5.24 -22.15
CA TYR A 293 -21.73 -4.44 -21.46
C TYR A 293 -20.84 -3.65 -22.44
N LEU A 294 -20.21 -4.34 -23.40
CA LEU A 294 -19.31 -3.70 -24.36
C LEU A 294 -20.03 -2.69 -25.23
N GLN A 295 -21.25 -3.00 -25.69
CA GLN A 295 -22.08 -2.07 -26.45
C GLN A 295 -22.33 -0.80 -25.64
N ALA A 296 -22.82 -0.92 -24.40
CA ALA A 296 -23.09 0.21 -23.53
C ALA A 296 -21.84 1.07 -23.28
N ARG A 297 -20.68 0.45 -22.99
CA ARG A 297 -19.43 1.18 -22.74
C ARG A 297 -18.90 1.86 -24.01
N MET A 298 -18.95 1.20 -25.16
CA MET A 298 -18.48 1.79 -26.43
C MET A 298 -19.37 2.94 -26.88
N THR A 299 -20.68 2.85 -26.70
CA THR A 299 -21.61 3.96 -26.97
C THR A 299 -21.30 5.16 -26.09
N LEU A 300 -21.09 4.95 -24.79
CA LEU A 300 -20.73 6.04 -23.87
C LEU A 300 -19.37 6.66 -24.23
N LEU A 301 -18.37 5.84 -24.54
CA LEU A 301 -17.03 6.29 -24.93
C LEU A 301 -17.07 7.11 -26.21
N ALA A 302 -17.80 6.66 -27.24
CA ALA A 302 -17.96 7.38 -28.49
C ALA A 302 -18.62 8.75 -28.26
N SER A 303 -19.74 8.78 -27.51
CA SER A 303 -20.45 10.02 -27.19
C SER A 303 -19.56 11.03 -26.44
N ARG A 304 -18.82 10.58 -25.43
CA ARG A 304 -17.91 11.45 -24.66
C ARG A 304 -16.74 11.96 -25.50
N LEU A 305 -16.19 11.13 -26.38
CA LEU A 305 -15.13 11.54 -27.29
C LEU A 305 -15.63 12.60 -28.28
N GLU A 306 -16.82 12.42 -28.86
CA GLU A 306 -17.42 13.37 -29.80
C GLU A 306 -17.69 14.73 -29.13
N GLU A 307 -18.27 14.71 -27.93
CA GLU A 307 -18.55 15.91 -27.12
C GLU A 307 -17.27 16.69 -26.79
N VAL A 308 -16.27 16.02 -26.18
CA VAL A 308 -15.04 16.70 -25.76
C VAL A 308 -14.18 17.12 -26.96
N ASN A 309 -14.21 16.36 -28.07
CA ASN A 309 -13.55 16.76 -29.30
C ASN A 309 -14.16 18.04 -29.89
N ALA A 310 -15.49 18.17 -29.90
CA ALA A 310 -16.15 19.38 -30.36
C ALA A 310 -15.78 20.60 -29.50
N MET A 311 -15.80 20.45 -28.16
CA MET A 311 -15.38 21.50 -27.24
C MET A 311 -13.91 21.89 -27.42
N ALA A 312 -13.02 20.92 -27.65
CA ALA A 312 -11.60 21.17 -27.89
C ALA A 312 -11.38 21.99 -29.17
N LEU A 313 -12.07 21.66 -30.25
CA LEU A 313 -12.00 22.40 -31.52
C LEU A 313 -12.57 23.81 -31.41
N ALA A 314 -13.61 24.00 -30.60
CA ALA A 314 -14.22 25.30 -30.34
C ALA A 314 -13.44 26.16 -29.34
N GLY A 315 -12.44 25.61 -28.64
CA GLY A 315 -11.75 26.30 -27.54
C GLY A 315 -12.62 26.49 -26.30
N GLU A 316 -13.67 25.69 -26.14
CA GLU A 316 -14.68 25.80 -25.07
C GLU A 316 -14.37 24.89 -23.86
N LEU A 317 -13.25 24.17 -23.88
CA LEU A 317 -12.82 23.38 -22.73
C LEU A 317 -12.44 24.30 -21.57
N PRO A 318 -13.10 24.20 -20.40
CA PRO A 318 -12.87 25.12 -19.30
C PRO A 318 -11.52 24.83 -18.66
N ASP A 319 -10.65 25.83 -18.62
CA ASP A 319 -9.30 25.77 -18.03
C ASP A 319 -8.37 24.71 -18.65
N VAL A 320 -8.71 24.13 -19.82
CA VAL A 320 -7.92 23.08 -20.46
C VAL A 320 -7.55 23.47 -21.88
N ASP A 321 -6.26 23.38 -22.17
CA ASP A 321 -5.69 23.57 -23.50
C ASP A 321 -5.06 22.26 -23.99
N ILE A 322 -5.43 21.83 -25.19
CA ILE A 322 -4.95 20.60 -25.84
C ILE A 322 -4.19 21.02 -27.10
N SER A 323 -2.89 20.74 -27.12
CA SER A 323 -2.01 21.05 -28.25
C SER A 323 -1.12 19.86 -28.60
N ASP A 324 -0.26 20.02 -29.61
CA ASP A 324 0.76 19.02 -29.98
C ASP A 324 1.77 18.76 -28.86
N LYS A 325 1.89 19.67 -27.89
CA LYS A 325 2.74 19.53 -26.70
C LYS A 325 2.06 18.75 -25.57
N GLY A 326 0.80 18.36 -25.75
CA GLY A 326 -0.02 17.62 -24.78
C GLY A 326 -1.11 18.48 -24.13
N VAL A 327 -1.61 18.00 -22.99
CA VAL A 327 -2.68 18.66 -22.21
C VAL A 327 -2.10 19.58 -21.16
N LYS A 328 -2.59 20.82 -21.10
CA LYS A 328 -2.34 21.77 -20.02
C LYS A 328 -3.65 22.10 -19.32
N ILE A 329 -3.67 22.01 -18.00
CA ILE A 329 -4.82 22.40 -17.17
C ILE A 329 -4.39 23.56 -16.28
N THR A 330 -5.12 24.67 -16.34
CA THR A 330 -4.88 25.84 -15.48
C THR A 330 -5.27 25.51 -14.04
N PRO A 331 -4.45 25.90 -13.03
CA PRO A 331 -4.80 25.72 -11.64
C PRO A 331 -6.15 26.37 -11.31
N LEU A 332 -6.95 25.70 -10.49
CA LEU A 332 -8.23 26.22 -10.03
C LEU A 332 -8.04 27.46 -9.17
N GLU A 333 -8.88 28.48 -9.37
CA GLU A 333 -8.94 29.65 -8.50
C GLU A 333 -9.40 29.28 -7.07
N ASN A 334 -8.89 30.01 -6.08
CA ASN A 334 -9.22 29.78 -4.68
C ASN A 334 -10.62 30.33 -4.36
N GLY A 335 -11.62 29.45 -4.33
CA GLY A 335 -13.02 29.81 -4.06
C GLY A 335 -13.40 29.93 -2.58
N VAL A 336 -12.44 30.22 -1.68
CA VAL A 336 -12.73 30.38 -0.24
C VAL A 336 -13.38 31.75 -0.01
N PRO A 337 -14.62 31.82 0.55
CA PRO A 337 -15.28 33.09 0.84
C PRO A 337 -14.47 34.00 1.78
N SER A 338 -14.62 35.31 1.59
CA SER A 338 -14.14 36.29 2.58
C SER A 338 -14.82 36.04 3.93
N GLY A 339 -14.07 36.23 5.02
CA GLY A 339 -14.59 36.03 6.39
C GLY A 339 -14.52 34.60 6.93
N VAL A 340 -14.17 33.57 6.14
CA VAL A 340 -13.96 32.20 6.64
C VAL A 340 -12.92 32.15 7.76
N SER A 341 -11.76 32.79 7.58
CA SER A 341 -10.69 32.80 8.57
C SER A 341 -11.12 33.44 9.90
N ALA A 342 -11.82 34.57 9.81
CA ALA A 342 -12.39 35.27 10.96
C ALA A 342 -13.42 34.43 11.71
N PHE A 343 -14.35 33.82 10.98
CA PHE A 343 -15.39 32.98 11.53
C PHE A 343 -14.82 31.70 12.17
N ALA A 344 -13.89 31.03 11.50
CA ALA A 344 -13.18 29.88 12.03
C ALA A 344 -12.45 30.24 13.33
N SER A 345 -11.74 31.38 13.37
CA SER A 345 -11.08 31.88 14.57
C SER A 345 -12.06 32.13 15.72
N LEU A 346 -13.22 32.76 15.44
CA LEU A 346 -14.27 32.99 16.43
C LEU A 346 -14.75 31.67 17.04
N VAL A 347 -15.08 30.69 16.20
CA VAL A 347 -15.62 29.39 16.62
C VAL A 347 -14.58 28.56 17.37
N TYR A 348 -13.35 28.44 16.85
CA TYR A 348 -12.30 27.62 17.47
C TYR A 348 -11.84 28.20 18.82
N ASN A 349 -11.82 29.52 18.99
CA ASN A 349 -11.48 30.14 20.28
C ASN A 349 -12.52 29.88 21.38
N MET A 350 -13.75 29.49 21.04
CA MET A 350 -14.78 29.07 22.01
C MET A 350 -14.57 27.64 22.51
N LEU A 351 -13.75 26.82 21.84
CA LEU A 351 -13.60 25.41 22.19
C LEU A 351 -12.86 25.24 23.55
N PRO A 352 -13.30 24.31 24.41
CA PRO A 352 -12.58 23.98 25.63
C PRO A 352 -11.15 23.47 25.38
N HIS A 353 -10.31 23.48 26.41
CA HIS A 353 -8.96 22.91 26.37
C HIS A 353 -8.87 21.56 27.13
N PRO A 354 -9.31 20.43 26.55
CA PRO A 354 -9.26 19.14 27.23
C PRO A 354 -7.87 18.49 27.14
N LYS A 355 -7.62 17.52 28.03
CA LYS A 355 -6.58 16.51 27.81
C LYS A 355 -7.10 15.40 26.90
N ILE A 356 -6.21 14.70 26.19
CA ILE A 356 -6.61 13.55 25.35
C ILE A 356 -7.33 12.43 26.13
N THR A 357 -6.96 12.21 27.40
CA THR A 357 -7.64 11.25 28.27
C THR A 357 -9.11 11.64 28.50
N GLU A 358 -9.37 12.94 28.65
CA GLU A 358 -10.72 13.45 28.85
C GLU A 358 -11.57 13.36 27.57
N ILE A 359 -10.97 13.59 26.40
CA ILE A 359 -11.64 13.39 25.11
C ILE A 359 -12.11 11.94 24.99
N LEU A 360 -11.25 10.97 25.30
CA LEU A 360 -11.58 9.55 25.20
C LEU A 360 -12.71 9.14 26.16
N GLU A 361 -12.70 9.63 27.41
CA GLU A 361 -13.79 9.38 28.36
C GLU A 361 -15.12 9.99 27.87
N GLU A 362 -15.12 11.22 27.36
CA GLU A 362 -16.33 11.87 26.83
C GLU A 362 -16.87 11.15 25.59
N VAL A 363 -16.00 10.84 24.63
CA VAL A 363 -16.37 10.14 23.41
C VAL A 363 -16.91 8.74 23.72
N ASP A 364 -16.29 8.01 24.65
CA ASP A 364 -16.83 6.72 25.10
C ASP A 364 -18.18 6.89 25.83
N SER A 365 -18.39 7.96 26.59
CA SER A 365 -19.68 8.22 27.23
C SER A 365 -20.82 8.49 26.23
N TRP A 366 -20.50 9.03 25.05
CA TRP A 366 -21.49 9.30 24.00
C TRP A 366 -21.76 8.10 23.11
N THR A 367 -20.71 7.34 22.80
CA THR A 367 -20.75 6.29 21.77
C THR A 367 -20.74 4.89 22.35
N GLY A 368 -20.15 4.70 23.53
CA GLY A 368 -19.89 3.40 24.13
C GLY A 368 -18.97 2.51 23.30
N PHE A 369 -18.06 3.08 22.50
CA PHE A 369 -17.20 2.32 21.58
C PHE A 369 -16.33 1.27 22.29
N THR A 370 -16.02 1.46 23.58
CA THR A 370 -15.23 0.49 24.36
C THR A 370 -15.90 -0.88 24.47
N ARG A 371 -17.22 -0.98 24.26
CA ARG A 371 -17.96 -2.24 24.27
C ARG A 371 -17.47 -3.27 23.25
N HIS A 372 -16.84 -2.82 22.17
CA HIS A 372 -16.36 -3.66 21.08
C HIS A 372 -15.06 -4.42 21.43
N PHE A 373 -14.32 -3.95 22.45
CA PHE A 373 -13.10 -4.60 22.94
C PHE A 373 -13.45 -5.77 23.85
N THR A 374 -13.89 -6.88 23.24
CA THR A 374 -14.36 -8.07 23.93
C THR A 374 -13.24 -9.09 24.15
N HIS A 375 -13.40 -9.96 25.16
CA HIS A 375 -12.40 -10.95 25.50
C HIS A 375 -12.26 -12.02 24.41
N LEU A 376 -11.02 -12.40 24.05
CA LEU A 376 -10.70 -13.34 22.96
C LEU A 376 -11.47 -14.67 23.04
N LYS A 377 -11.70 -15.19 24.26
CA LYS A 377 -12.42 -16.46 24.49
C LYS A 377 -13.94 -16.32 24.43
N ASN A 378 -14.46 -15.16 24.84
CA ASN A 378 -15.90 -14.95 25.00
C ASN A 378 -16.23 -13.49 24.68
N ASN A 379 -16.93 -13.30 23.57
CA ASN A 379 -17.30 -11.98 23.07
C ASN A 379 -18.28 -11.23 23.99
N ASN A 380 -18.84 -11.88 25.02
CA ASN A 380 -19.73 -11.24 26.00
C ASN A 380 -18.96 -10.66 27.20
N ILE A 381 -17.67 -10.96 27.35
CA ILE A 381 -16.85 -10.48 28.48
C ILE A 381 -16.10 -9.22 28.04
N ARG A 382 -16.22 -8.16 28.82
CA ARG A 382 -15.52 -6.88 28.64
C ARG A 382 -14.43 -6.70 29.70
N PRO A 383 -13.44 -5.82 29.48
CA PRO A 383 -12.50 -5.42 30.53
C PRO A 383 -13.27 -4.89 31.75
N LYS A 384 -12.89 -5.34 32.94
CA LYS A 384 -13.50 -4.83 34.18
C LYS A 384 -13.15 -3.36 34.42
N ASP A 385 -11.96 -2.95 33.97
CA ASP A 385 -11.45 -1.59 34.07
C ASP A 385 -11.40 -0.95 32.67
N GLY A 386 -12.37 -0.08 32.39
CA GLY A 386 -12.44 0.65 31.12
C GLY A 386 -11.29 1.65 30.94
N ARG A 387 -10.77 2.24 32.03
CA ARG A 387 -9.64 3.18 31.94
C ARG A 387 -8.35 2.46 31.62
N LEU A 388 -8.14 1.26 32.15
CA LEU A 388 -7.02 0.43 31.75
C LEU A 388 -7.08 0.08 30.25
N LEU A 389 -8.27 -0.19 29.71
CA LEU A 389 -8.48 -0.35 28.27
C LEU A 389 -8.11 0.92 27.49
N LEU A 390 -8.68 2.06 27.86
CA LEU A 390 -8.39 3.34 27.20
C LEU A 390 -6.91 3.71 27.30
N THR A 391 -6.24 3.37 28.40
CA THR A 391 -4.78 3.57 28.57
C THR A 391 -3.97 2.73 27.59
N THR A 392 -4.36 1.47 27.38
CA THR A 392 -3.73 0.59 26.38
C THR A 392 -3.94 1.14 24.97
N ILE A 393 -5.15 1.55 24.62
CA ILE A 393 -5.48 2.17 23.32
C ILE A 393 -4.66 3.44 23.10
N LEU A 394 -4.59 4.30 24.11
CA LEU A 394 -3.82 5.53 24.08
C LEU A 394 -2.33 5.24 23.85
N ALA A 395 -1.76 4.25 24.54
CA ALA A 395 -0.35 3.85 24.40
C ALA A 395 0.04 3.42 22.98
N ASP A 396 -0.90 2.77 22.28
CA ASP A 396 -0.72 2.40 20.87
C ASP A 396 -0.84 3.62 19.96
N GLY A 397 -1.88 4.43 20.13
CA GLY A 397 -2.18 5.55 19.23
C GLY A 397 -1.25 6.76 19.33
N ILE A 398 -0.65 7.05 20.49
CA ILE A 398 0.33 8.15 20.64
C ILE A 398 1.79 7.70 20.40
N ASN A 399 2.01 6.42 20.08
CA ASN A 399 3.34 5.81 19.92
C ASN A 399 4.23 5.73 21.17
N LEU A 400 3.68 5.81 22.38
CA LEU A 400 4.46 5.73 23.62
C LEU A 400 4.88 4.27 23.91
N GLY A 401 3.93 3.34 23.72
CA GLY A 401 4.04 1.92 24.05
C GLY A 401 3.89 1.61 25.54
N LEU A 402 3.57 0.34 25.83
CA LEU A 402 3.07 -0.07 27.15
C LEU A 402 4.03 0.18 28.32
N THR A 403 5.34 -0.04 28.12
CA THR A 403 6.34 0.16 29.18
C THR A 403 6.37 1.61 29.67
N LYS A 404 6.49 2.56 28.74
CA LYS A 404 6.52 3.98 29.10
C LYS A 404 5.16 4.49 29.54
N MET A 405 4.07 3.95 28.99
CA MET A 405 2.73 4.28 29.48
C MET A 405 2.54 3.89 30.95
N ALA A 406 3.02 2.72 31.38
CA ALA A 406 2.94 2.31 32.79
C ALA A 406 3.72 3.24 33.73
N GLU A 407 4.83 3.83 33.26
CA GLU A 407 5.60 4.82 34.04
C GLU A 407 4.89 6.19 34.10
N SER A 408 4.11 6.54 33.07
CA SER A 408 3.43 7.83 32.94
C SER A 408 1.97 7.85 33.41
N CYS A 409 1.40 6.70 33.77
CA CYS A 409 0.02 6.56 34.21
C CYS A 409 -0.03 5.97 35.63
N PRO A 410 -0.35 6.78 36.67
CA PRO A 410 -0.41 6.31 38.04
C PRO A 410 -1.41 5.16 38.23
N GLY A 411 -1.02 4.14 39.00
CA GLY A 411 -1.88 2.98 39.32
C GLY A 411 -1.94 1.90 38.24
N VAL A 412 -1.21 2.06 37.13
CA VAL A 412 -1.16 1.09 36.03
C VAL A 412 0.19 0.38 36.01
N THR A 413 0.18 -0.93 35.77
CA THR A 413 1.42 -1.71 35.58
C THR A 413 1.59 -2.13 34.13
N LYS A 414 2.83 -2.38 33.72
CA LYS A 414 3.11 -2.94 32.39
C LYS A 414 2.38 -4.27 32.16
N SER A 415 2.37 -5.15 33.17
CA SER A 415 1.72 -6.46 33.09
C SER A 415 0.20 -6.35 32.90
N SER A 416 -0.46 -5.41 33.58
CA SER A 416 -1.89 -5.17 33.39
C SER A 416 -2.23 -4.67 31.99
N LEU A 417 -1.39 -3.78 31.42
CA LEU A 417 -1.54 -3.32 30.03
C LEU A 417 -1.30 -4.43 29.01
N GLU A 418 -0.25 -5.24 29.19
CA GLU A 418 0.02 -6.41 28.34
C GLU A 418 -1.13 -7.42 28.39
N GLY A 419 -1.75 -7.60 29.55
CA GLY A 419 -2.96 -8.41 29.71
C GLY A 419 -4.13 -7.87 28.88
N ILE A 420 -4.41 -6.56 28.94
CA ILE A 420 -5.45 -5.95 28.11
C ILE A 420 -5.14 -6.12 26.62
N GLN A 421 -3.92 -5.79 26.20
CA GLN A 421 -3.53 -5.90 24.79
C GLN A 421 -3.65 -7.33 24.27
N ALA A 422 -3.23 -8.33 25.06
CA ALA A 422 -3.26 -9.72 24.65
C ALA A 422 -4.68 -10.29 24.50
N TRP A 423 -5.61 -9.91 25.39
CA TRP A 423 -6.92 -10.55 25.49
C TRP A 423 -8.07 -9.74 24.86
N TYR A 424 -7.92 -8.43 24.71
CA TYR A 424 -9.01 -7.54 24.28
C TYR A 424 -8.69 -6.71 23.03
N ILE A 425 -7.42 -6.43 22.73
CA ILE A 425 -7.02 -5.65 21.54
C ILE A 425 -6.77 -6.58 20.34
N ARG A 426 -7.47 -6.31 19.23
CA ARG A 426 -7.30 -6.95 17.92
C ARG A 426 -7.70 -5.97 16.80
N ASP A 427 -7.36 -6.29 15.56
CA ASP A 427 -7.78 -5.48 14.41
C ASP A 427 -9.31 -5.40 14.34
N GLU A 428 -10.04 -6.49 14.56
CA GLU A 428 -11.52 -6.49 14.49
C GLU A 428 -12.16 -5.64 15.59
N THR A 429 -11.55 -5.59 16.79
CA THR A 429 -12.08 -4.73 17.87
C THR A 429 -11.85 -3.26 17.59
N TYR A 430 -10.73 -2.93 16.94
CA TYR A 430 -10.46 -1.56 16.50
C TYR A 430 -11.37 -1.16 15.35
N SER A 431 -11.58 -2.02 14.35
CA SER A 431 -12.48 -1.75 13.22
C SER A 431 -13.91 -1.47 13.69
N ALA A 432 -14.45 -2.31 14.57
CA ALA A 432 -15.79 -2.13 15.11
C ALA A 432 -15.91 -0.86 15.98
N ALA A 433 -14.91 -0.58 16.82
CA ALA A 433 -14.86 0.66 17.60
C ALA A 433 -14.75 1.91 16.71
N LEU A 434 -13.96 1.84 15.63
CA LEU A 434 -13.81 2.93 14.68
C LEU A 434 -15.12 3.21 13.94
N ALA A 435 -15.80 2.16 13.47
CA ALA A 435 -17.11 2.26 12.84
C ALA A 435 -18.12 2.98 13.73
N GLU A 436 -18.14 2.66 15.03
CA GLU A 436 -19.02 3.35 15.99
C GLU A 436 -18.76 4.87 16.05
N LEU A 437 -17.48 5.29 16.04
CA LEU A 437 -17.13 6.72 16.05
C LEU A 437 -17.50 7.42 14.74
N VAL A 438 -17.24 6.76 13.60
CA VAL A 438 -17.58 7.26 12.27
C VAL A 438 -19.10 7.45 12.16
N ASN A 439 -19.88 6.45 12.57
CA ASN A 439 -21.33 6.48 12.53
C ASN A 439 -21.90 7.56 13.47
N ALA A 440 -21.30 7.75 14.64
CA ALA A 440 -21.68 8.81 15.56
C ALA A 440 -21.41 10.21 14.99
N GLN A 441 -20.30 10.39 14.28
CA GLN A 441 -19.97 11.66 13.62
C GLN A 441 -20.90 11.95 12.45
N GLY A 442 -21.19 10.97 11.60
CA GLY A 442 -22.10 11.12 10.45
C GLY A 442 -23.53 11.50 10.85
N LYS A 443 -23.96 11.13 12.07
CA LYS A 443 -25.27 11.52 12.64
C LYS A 443 -25.32 12.97 13.14
N ARG A 444 -24.19 13.70 13.17
CA ARG A 444 -24.15 15.10 13.62
C ARG A 444 -24.64 16.05 12.52
N PRO A 445 -25.53 17.01 12.81
CA PRO A 445 -25.98 18.01 11.83
C PRO A 445 -24.84 18.77 11.14
N LEU A 446 -23.75 19.06 11.86
CA LEU A 446 -22.60 19.74 11.28
C LEU A 446 -21.93 18.95 10.15
N ALA A 447 -21.92 17.61 10.23
CA ALA A 447 -21.26 16.76 9.25
C ALA A 447 -21.84 16.92 7.83
N ALA A 448 -23.15 17.17 7.74
CA ALA A 448 -23.86 17.37 6.47
C ALA A 448 -23.38 18.60 5.69
N PHE A 449 -22.73 19.58 6.33
CA PHE A 449 -22.13 20.74 5.64
C PHE A 449 -20.80 20.40 4.94
N TRP A 450 -20.17 19.27 5.26
CA TRP A 450 -18.90 18.85 4.66
C TRP A 450 -19.06 17.87 3.50
N GLY A 451 -20.14 17.08 3.54
CA GLY A 451 -20.47 16.03 2.59
C GLY A 451 -21.61 15.14 3.11
N ASP A 452 -22.17 14.34 2.22
CA ASP A 452 -23.26 13.41 2.53
C ASP A 452 -22.77 12.03 2.98
N GLY A 453 -21.44 11.81 3.04
CA GLY A 453 -20.86 10.53 3.40
C GLY A 453 -20.74 9.55 2.24
N THR A 454 -20.95 10.01 0.99
CA THR A 454 -20.86 9.16 -0.21
C THR A 454 -19.51 9.27 -0.92
N THR A 455 -18.68 10.24 -0.56
CA THR A 455 -17.35 10.43 -1.15
C THR A 455 -16.23 10.26 -0.13
N SER A 456 -15.06 9.81 -0.60
CA SER A 456 -13.91 9.62 0.27
C SER A 456 -12.58 9.82 -0.44
N SER A 457 -11.50 9.96 0.32
CA SER A 457 -10.14 9.91 -0.20
C SER A 457 -9.27 8.94 0.58
N SER A 458 -8.16 8.51 0.00
CA SER A 458 -7.15 7.75 0.72
C SER A 458 -5.74 8.19 0.37
N ASP A 459 -4.87 8.16 1.37
CA ASP A 459 -3.46 8.51 1.25
C ASP A 459 -2.60 7.67 2.19
N GLY A 460 -1.35 7.45 1.78
CA GLY A 460 -0.35 6.68 2.52
C GLY A 460 0.66 7.58 3.22
N GLN A 461 0.59 7.64 4.54
CA GLN A 461 1.52 8.40 5.36
C GLN A 461 2.73 7.54 5.77
N ASN A 462 3.94 7.96 5.39
CA ASN A 462 5.17 7.24 5.71
C ASN A 462 5.73 7.64 7.09
N PHE A 463 5.89 6.67 7.98
CA PHE A 463 6.54 6.81 9.28
C PHE A 463 7.92 6.15 9.24
N ARG A 464 8.93 6.83 9.80
CA ARG A 464 10.29 6.28 9.84
C ARG A 464 10.36 5.08 10.77
N VAL A 465 11.31 4.20 10.51
CA VAL A 465 11.51 3.01 11.35
C VAL A 465 12.85 3.12 12.06
N GLY A 466 12.79 3.11 13.40
CA GLY A 466 13.98 3.20 14.25
C GLY A 466 14.90 1.98 14.11
N SER A 467 16.13 2.10 14.62
CA SER A 467 17.21 1.07 14.51
C SER A 467 16.79 -0.36 14.85
N HIS A 468 15.88 -0.55 15.81
CA HIS A 468 15.39 -1.85 16.26
C HIS A 468 14.26 -2.44 15.37
N GLY A 469 13.52 -1.58 14.66
CA GLY A 469 12.46 -1.96 13.72
C GLY A 469 12.97 -2.09 12.27
N ARG A 470 14.23 -1.72 12.00
CA ARG A 470 14.85 -1.68 10.66
C ARG A 470 14.75 -3.00 9.88
N TYR A 471 14.57 -4.13 10.57
CA TYR A 471 14.32 -5.44 9.98
C TYR A 471 12.90 -5.65 9.44
N ALA A 472 11.93 -4.88 9.95
CA ALA A 472 10.52 -4.85 9.52
C ALA A 472 10.23 -3.67 8.57
N GLY A 473 10.90 -2.53 8.78
CA GLY A 473 10.85 -1.37 7.90
C GLY A 473 11.47 -1.64 6.53
N GLN A 474 10.95 -1.01 5.49
CA GLN A 474 11.43 -1.19 4.12
C GLN A 474 11.70 0.16 3.47
N VAL A 475 12.78 0.25 2.68
CA VAL A 475 13.15 1.49 2.00
C VAL A 475 12.18 1.76 0.86
N ASN A 476 11.49 2.90 0.91
CA ASN A 476 10.69 3.42 -0.20
C ASN A 476 11.37 4.68 -0.74
N LEU A 477 11.97 4.59 -1.93
CA LEU A 477 12.76 5.66 -2.54
C LEU A 477 11.94 6.95 -2.78
N LYS A 478 10.60 6.87 -2.86
CA LYS A 478 9.71 8.05 -2.94
C LYS A 478 9.80 8.93 -1.68
N TYR A 479 10.06 8.34 -0.51
CA TYR A 479 10.06 9.00 0.79
C TYR A 479 11.46 9.06 1.45
N GLY A 480 12.51 8.70 0.71
CA GLY A 480 13.89 8.75 1.16
C GLY A 480 14.60 7.39 1.15
N GLN A 481 15.84 7.38 1.65
CA GLN A 481 16.69 6.19 1.67
C GLN A 481 16.58 5.37 2.96
N GLU A 482 15.83 5.87 3.94
CA GLU A 482 15.63 5.21 5.23
C GLU A 482 14.42 4.26 5.20
N PRO A 483 14.49 3.11 5.90
CA PRO A 483 13.36 2.22 6.03
C PRO A 483 12.15 2.90 6.69
N GLY A 484 10.99 2.79 6.05
CA GLY A 484 9.72 3.33 6.52
C GLY A 484 8.64 2.26 6.63
N VAL A 485 7.59 2.59 7.36
CA VAL A 485 6.30 1.88 7.39
C VAL A 485 5.25 2.87 6.96
N GLN A 486 4.42 2.49 6.00
CA GLN A 486 3.39 3.38 5.47
C GLN A 486 2.04 2.98 6.08
N ILE A 487 1.35 3.95 6.67
CA ILE A 487 -0.02 3.80 7.17
C ILE A 487 -0.93 4.37 6.08
N TYR A 488 -1.68 3.49 5.43
CA TYR A 488 -2.67 3.86 4.42
C TYR A 488 -4.01 4.07 5.11
N THR A 489 -4.62 5.25 4.97
CA THR A 489 -5.87 5.59 5.65
C THR A 489 -6.89 6.14 4.66
N HIS A 490 -8.14 5.69 4.81
CA HIS A 490 -9.29 6.24 4.11
C HIS A 490 -10.03 7.22 5.01
N ILE A 491 -10.44 8.34 4.42
CA ILE A 491 -11.16 9.42 5.09
C ILE A 491 -12.42 9.76 4.29
N SER A 492 -13.56 9.89 4.98
CA SER A 492 -14.80 10.35 4.36
C SER A 492 -14.74 11.86 4.09
N ASP A 493 -15.60 12.33 3.18
CA ASP A 493 -15.87 13.77 3.04
C ASP A 493 -16.35 14.45 4.33
N GLN A 494 -16.86 13.69 5.30
CA GLN A 494 -17.20 14.17 6.63
C GLN A 494 -16.02 14.20 7.62
N TYR A 495 -14.77 14.13 7.12
CA TYR A 495 -13.50 14.13 7.89
C TYR A 495 -13.26 12.92 8.79
N SER A 496 -14.12 11.90 8.76
CA SER A 496 -13.97 10.72 9.62
C SER A 496 -13.04 9.71 8.95
N PRO A 497 -11.92 9.30 9.58
CA PRO A 497 -11.15 8.19 9.06
C PRO A 497 -11.90 6.89 9.37
N PHE A 498 -12.17 6.06 8.37
CA PHE A 498 -13.02 4.87 8.52
C PHE A 498 -12.31 3.55 8.25
N TYR A 499 -11.10 3.59 7.68
CA TYR A 499 -10.29 2.41 7.45
C TYR A 499 -8.80 2.74 7.50
N THR A 500 -7.99 1.83 8.00
CA THR A 500 -6.53 1.97 8.02
C THR A 500 -5.84 0.63 7.82
N LYS A 501 -4.67 0.66 7.16
CA LYS A 501 -3.85 -0.53 6.95
C LYS A 501 -2.38 -0.16 6.89
N VAL A 502 -1.56 -0.97 7.55
CA VAL A 502 -0.10 -0.89 7.40
C VAL A 502 0.29 -1.57 6.10
N ILE A 503 0.92 -0.80 5.20
CA ILE A 503 1.38 -1.27 3.89
C ILE A 503 2.91 -1.17 3.79
N SER A 504 3.51 -2.14 3.10
CA SER A 504 4.97 -2.27 2.96
C SER A 504 5.34 -2.64 1.52
N ARG A 505 6.18 -1.83 0.87
CA ARG A 505 6.71 -2.02 -0.53
C ARG A 505 5.73 -1.99 -1.70
N VAL A 506 4.41 -2.01 -1.48
CA VAL A 506 3.43 -2.04 -2.57
C VAL A 506 2.98 -0.62 -2.90
N ARG A 507 2.61 -0.37 -4.17
CA ARG A 507 1.95 0.88 -4.55
C ARG A 507 0.65 1.02 -3.75
N ASP A 508 0.44 2.21 -3.20
CA ASP A 508 -0.79 2.67 -2.52
C ASP A 508 -2.06 2.20 -3.25
N SER A 509 -2.01 2.27 -4.59
CA SER A 509 -3.05 1.85 -5.54
C SER A 509 -3.66 0.48 -5.28
N THR A 510 -2.90 -0.45 -4.71
CA THR A 510 -3.36 -1.83 -4.50
C THR A 510 -4.30 -1.96 -3.31
N HIS A 511 -4.25 -1.05 -2.34
CA HIS A 511 -5.03 -1.13 -1.11
C HIS A 511 -6.26 -0.21 -1.10
N VAL A 512 -6.47 0.56 -2.18
CA VAL A 512 -7.62 1.48 -2.35
C VAL A 512 -8.94 0.74 -2.13
N LEU A 513 -9.16 -0.36 -2.84
CA LEU A 513 -10.40 -1.14 -2.79
C LEU A 513 -10.63 -1.83 -1.44
N ASP A 514 -9.57 -2.21 -0.73
CA ASP A 514 -9.72 -2.89 0.56
C ASP A 514 -10.51 -2.02 1.55
N GLY A 515 -10.18 -0.72 1.61
CA GLY A 515 -10.85 0.19 2.54
C GLY A 515 -12.27 0.53 2.15
N LEU A 516 -12.63 0.41 0.86
CA LEU A 516 -13.99 0.64 0.36
C LEU A 516 -14.91 -0.57 0.54
N LEU A 517 -14.35 -1.78 0.64
CA LEU A 517 -15.11 -3.03 0.72
C LEU A 517 -15.18 -3.60 2.14
N TYR A 518 -14.17 -3.35 2.97
CA TYR A 518 -13.97 -4.09 4.22
C TYR A 518 -13.99 -3.19 5.47
N HIS A 519 -14.58 -2.00 5.37
CA HIS A 519 -14.89 -1.17 6.54
C HIS A 519 -16.21 -1.61 7.19
N GLU A 520 -16.40 -1.31 8.48
CA GLU A 520 -17.58 -1.73 9.26
C GLU A 520 -18.57 -0.58 9.53
N SER A 521 -18.30 0.64 9.03
CA SER A 521 -19.17 1.81 9.20
C SER A 521 -20.37 1.81 8.25
N ASP A 522 -21.40 2.60 8.59
CA ASP A 522 -22.64 2.80 7.83
C ASP A 522 -22.46 3.72 6.60
N LEU A 523 -21.20 3.98 6.19
CA LEU A 523 -20.90 4.84 5.05
C LEU A 523 -21.17 4.10 3.74
N GLU A 524 -21.85 4.76 2.80
CA GLU A 524 -22.12 4.22 1.46
C GLU A 524 -21.26 4.96 0.43
N ILE A 525 -19.97 4.65 0.42
CA ILE A 525 -19.04 5.30 -0.50
C ILE A 525 -19.34 4.89 -1.94
N THR A 526 -19.58 5.88 -2.80
CA THR A 526 -19.79 5.71 -4.24
C THR A 526 -18.67 6.32 -5.08
N GLU A 527 -17.98 7.35 -4.57
CA GLU A 527 -16.86 8.01 -5.26
C GLU A 527 -15.60 8.05 -4.37
N HIS A 528 -14.44 7.79 -4.96
CA HIS A 528 -13.17 7.73 -4.23
C HIS A 528 -12.01 8.45 -4.92
N TYR A 529 -11.28 9.24 -4.14
CA TYR A 529 -10.15 10.08 -4.56
C TYR A 529 -8.80 9.54 -4.08
N THR A 530 -7.79 9.58 -4.95
CA THR A 530 -6.40 9.19 -4.61
C THR A 530 -5.39 10.12 -5.26
N ASP A 531 -4.20 10.27 -4.69
CA ASP A 531 -3.10 11.01 -5.33
C ASP A 531 -2.46 10.24 -6.51
N THR A 532 -1.64 10.90 -7.32
CA THR A 532 -1.18 10.41 -8.64
C THR A 532 -0.42 9.09 -8.61
N ALA A 533 0.26 8.77 -7.51
CA ALA A 533 0.99 7.52 -7.36
C ALA A 533 0.07 6.27 -7.26
N GLY A 534 -1.24 6.49 -7.19
CA GLY A 534 -2.25 5.51 -6.76
C GLY A 534 -3.08 4.83 -7.86
N PHE A 535 -2.78 4.93 -9.16
CA PHE A 535 -3.63 4.27 -10.18
C PHE A 535 -2.91 3.35 -11.17
N THR A 536 -3.64 2.31 -11.59
CA THR A 536 -3.33 1.43 -12.72
C THR A 536 -4.64 1.13 -13.46
N GLU A 537 -4.58 0.70 -14.71
CA GLU A 537 -5.78 0.29 -15.46
C GLU A 537 -6.58 -0.79 -14.69
N HIS A 538 -5.92 -1.73 -14.02
CA HIS A 538 -6.60 -2.75 -13.21
C HIS A 538 -7.41 -2.15 -12.05
N VAL A 539 -6.96 -1.05 -11.43
CA VAL A 539 -7.74 -0.36 -10.38
C VAL A 539 -8.98 0.27 -10.98
N PHE A 540 -8.86 0.98 -12.12
CA PHE A 540 -10.01 1.55 -12.83
C PHE A 540 -11.04 0.46 -13.19
N ALA A 541 -10.58 -0.68 -13.69
CA ALA A 541 -11.45 -1.80 -14.03
C ALA A 541 -12.19 -2.34 -12.80
N LEU A 542 -11.48 -2.66 -11.71
CA LEU A 542 -12.10 -3.23 -10.52
C LEU A 542 -13.02 -2.23 -9.82
N MET A 543 -12.65 -0.94 -9.74
CA MET A 543 -13.52 0.10 -9.19
C MET A 543 -14.85 0.15 -9.94
N HIS A 544 -14.80 0.18 -11.27
CA HIS A 544 -15.99 0.16 -12.12
C HIS A 544 -16.84 -1.10 -11.94
N LEU A 545 -16.22 -2.29 -11.98
CA LEU A 545 -16.92 -3.57 -11.81
C LEU A 545 -17.63 -3.69 -10.45
N LEU A 546 -17.06 -3.06 -9.41
CA LEU A 546 -17.56 -3.11 -8.03
C LEU A 546 -18.52 -1.96 -7.68
N GLY A 547 -18.71 -0.99 -8.58
CA GLY A 547 -19.67 0.10 -8.45
C GLY A 547 -19.12 1.41 -7.89
N PHE A 548 -17.80 1.61 -7.90
CA PHE A 548 -17.18 2.83 -7.42
C PHE A 548 -16.71 3.73 -8.56
N ALA A 549 -17.07 5.01 -8.49
CA ALA A 549 -16.47 6.05 -9.31
C ALA A 549 -15.04 6.34 -8.80
N PHE A 550 -14.04 6.06 -9.62
CA PHE A 550 -12.65 6.28 -9.26
C PHE A 550 -12.13 7.58 -9.86
N ALA A 551 -11.75 8.51 -8.99
CA ALA A 551 -11.35 9.86 -9.37
C ALA A 551 -9.94 10.20 -8.84
N PRO A 552 -8.87 9.65 -9.44
CA PRO A 552 -7.51 9.95 -9.05
C PRO A 552 -7.08 11.35 -9.52
N ARG A 553 -6.29 12.06 -8.70
CA ARG A 553 -5.59 13.27 -9.13
C ARG A 553 -4.46 12.87 -10.08
N ILE A 554 -4.60 13.15 -11.37
CA ILE A 554 -3.59 12.84 -12.38
C ILE A 554 -2.59 14.01 -12.49
N ARG A 555 -1.38 13.85 -11.94
CA ARG A 555 -0.20 14.67 -12.32
C ARG A 555 0.38 14.12 -13.63
N ASP A 556 1.10 14.97 -14.36
CA ASP A 556 1.78 14.63 -15.63
C ASP A 556 0.81 14.12 -16.73
N LEU A 557 -0.28 14.86 -16.95
CA LEU A 557 -1.29 14.55 -17.97
C LEU A 557 -0.71 14.44 -19.39
N HIS A 558 0.40 15.14 -19.68
CA HIS A 558 1.10 15.06 -20.97
C HIS A 558 1.60 13.64 -21.32
N ASP A 559 1.81 12.77 -20.33
CA ASP A 559 2.22 11.37 -20.52
C ASP A 559 1.03 10.40 -20.59
N LYS A 560 -0.18 10.86 -20.28
CA LYS A 560 -1.38 10.02 -20.23
C LYS A 560 -2.13 10.11 -21.55
N ARG A 561 -2.24 8.97 -22.25
CA ARG A 561 -2.96 8.87 -23.52
C ARG A 561 -4.38 8.35 -23.32
N LEU A 562 -5.31 8.81 -24.16
CA LEU A 562 -6.67 8.31 -24.33
C LEU A 562 -6.66 7.04 -25.18
N PHE A 563 -7.46 6.03 -24.83
CA PHE A 563 -7.57 4.80 -25.61
C PHE A 563 -8.91 4.72 -26.32
N ILE A 564 -8.89 4.41 -27.61
CA ILE A 564 -10.09 4.34 -28.44
C ILE A 564 -10.15 3.04 -29.23
N HIS A 565 -11.37 2.69 -29.66
CA HIS A 565 -11.58 1.70 -30.70
C HIS A 565 -11.74 2.43 -32.04
N GLY A 566 -10.86 2.15 -33.01
CA GLY A 566 -10.82 2.84 -34.29
C GLY A 566 -9.66 3.83 -34.44
N LYS A 567 -9.83 4.78 -35.35
CA LYS A 567 -8.77 5.67 -35.87
C LYS A 567 -8.78 7.05 -35.18
N ALA A 568 -7.59 7.55 -34.82
CA ALA A 568 -7.44 8.83 -34.12
C ALA A 568 -7.88 10.03 -34.96
N GLU A 569 -7.81 9.91 -36.29
CA GLU A 569 -8.21 10.91 -37.28
C GLU A 569 -9.70 11.27 -37.19
N ARG A 570 -10.52 10.43 -36.57
CA ARG A 570 -11.94 10.75 -36.28
C ARG A 570 -12.10 11.88 -35.27
N TYR A 571 -11.08 12.13 -34.43
CA TYR A 571 -11.13 13.09 -33.33
C TYR A 571 -9.95 14.09 -33.44
N PRO A 572 -9.98 15.00 -34.43
CA PRO A 572 -8.85 15.90 -34.70
C PRO A 572 -8.49 16.81 -33.51
N GLY A 573 -9.46 17.25 -32.71
CA GLY A 573 -9.23 18.08 -31.52
C GLY A 573 -8.57 17.33 -30.35
N LEU A 574 -8.54 15.99 -30.41
CA LEU A 574 -7.93 15.13 -29.37
C LEU A 574 -6.75 14.31 -29.91
N GLN A 575 -6.35 14.51 -31.16
CA GLN A 575 -5.40 13.65 -31.85
C GLN A 575 -4.06 13.54 -31.11
N SER A 576 -3.56 14.65 -30.55
CA SER A 576 -2.28 14.69 -29.83
C SER A 576 -2.26 13.87 -28.53
N VAL A 577 -3.43 13.55 -27.97
CA VAL A 577 -3.59 12.86 -26.69
C VAL A 577 -4.11 11.43 -26.84
N ILE A 578 -4.51 11.01 -28.04
CA ILE A 578 -4.93 9.63 -28.31
C ILE A 578 -3.70 8.71 -28.40
N SER A 579 -3.81 7.51 -27.83
CA SER A 579 -2.78 6.48 -27.89
C SER A 579 -2.70 5.87 -29.29
N THR A 580 -1.48 5.53 -29.70
CA THR A 580 -1.27 4.69 -30.90
C THR A 580 -1.72 3.24 -30.71
N THR A 581 -1.95 2.81 -29.47
CA THR A 581 -2.48 1.47 -29.16
C THR A 581 -4.00 1.52 -29.12
N SER A 582 -4.65 0.72 -29.98
CA SER A 582 -6.11 0.58 -29.97
C SER A 582 -6.59 -0.38 -28.89
N LEU A 583 -7.84 -0.21 -28.44
CA LEU A 583 -8.51 -1.10 -27.51
C LEU A 583 -8.72 -2.50 -28.12
N ASN A 584 -8.34 -3.55 -27.39
CA ASN A 584 -8.57 -4.93 -27.80
C ASN A 584 -9.81 -5.53 -27.13
N LEU A 585 -10.97 -5.41 -27.79
CA LEU A 585 -12.24 -5.92 -27.25
C LEU A 585 -12.28 -7.45 -27.15
N LYS A 586 -11.56 -8.16 -28.03
CA LYS A 586 -11.52 -9.63 -28.06
C LYS A 586 -10.92 -10.22 -26.78
N ASP A 587 -9.95 -9.53 -26.17
CA ASP A 587 -9.40 -9.95 -24.87
C ASP A 587 -10.46 -9.85 -23.77
N ILE A 588 -11.33 -8.84 -23.80
CA ILE A 588 -12.45 -8.71 -22.85
C ILE A 588 -13.45 -9.85 -23.06
N GLU A 589 -13.87 -10.09 -24.31
CA GLU A 589 -14.83 -11.15 -24.66
C GLU A 589 -14.34 -12.53 -24.25
N THR A 590 -13.07 -12.83 -24.50
CA THR A 590 -12.49 -14.15 -24.23
C THR A 590 -12.45 -14.47 -22.73
N TYR A 591 -12.15 -13.47 -21.88
CA TYR A 591 -11.93 -13.68 -20.44
C TYR A 591 -13.02 -13.06 -19.56
N TRP A 592 -14.17 -12.68 -20.13
CA TRP A 592 -15.25 -11.99 -19.40
C TRP A 592 -15.75 -12.79 -18.19
N GLY A 593 -15.94 -14.11 -18.35
CA GLY A 593 -16.37 -14.98 -17.26
C GLY A 593 -15.38 -14.98 -16.07
N GLU A 594 -14.08 -14.97 -16.35
CA GLU A 594 -13.04 -14.89 -15.31
C GLU A 594 -12.99 -13.52 -14.65
N VAL A 595 -13.21 -12.44 -15.41
CA VAL A 595 -13.33 -11.06 -14.88
C VAL A 595 -14.49 -10.97 -13.89
N LEU A 596 -15.67 -11.48 -14.27
CA LEU A 596 -16.84 -11.51 -13.39
C LEU A 596 -16.58 -12.36 -12.15
N ARG A 597 -15.96 -13.54 -12.30
CA ARG A 597 -15.63 -14.42 -11.16
C ARG A 597 -14.67 -13.74 -10.21
N LEU A 598 -13.66 -13.05 -10.70
CA LEU A 598 -12.73 -12.27 -9.89
C LEU A 598 -13.46 -11.16 -9.12
N ALA A 599 -14.25 -10.34 -9.81
CA ALA A 599 -14.96 -9.23 -9.20
C ALA A 599 -15.95 -9.72 -8.13
N ALA A 600 -16.71 -10.79 -8.41
CA ALA A 600 -17.64 -11.39 -7.46
C ALA A 600 -16.90 -11.98 -6.24
N SER A 601 -15.75 -12.63 -6.45
CA SER A 601 -14.92 -13.16 -5.36
C SER A 601 -14.40 -12.07 -4.43
N ILE A 602 -14.07 -10.90 -4.98
CA ILE A 602 -13.65 -9.71 -4.23
C ILE A 602 -14.85 -9.11 -3.47
N LYS A 603 -15.99 -8.93 -4.16
CA LYS A 603 -17.22 -8.35 -3.60
C LYS A 603 -17.76 -9.17 -2.42
N GLN A 604 -17.75 -10.49 -2.51
CA GLN A 604 -18.18 -11.40 -1.45
C GLN A 604 -17.14 -11.57 -0.32
N GLY A 605 -15.94 -11.00 -0.46
CA GLY A 605 -14.88 -11.11 0.56
C GLY A 605 -14.17 -12.47 0.59
N THR A 606 -14.35 -13.32 -0.43
CA THR A 606 -13.60 -14.60 -0.56
C THR A 606 -12.10 -14.34 -0.67
N VAL A 607 -11.73 -13.23 -1.32
CA VAL A 607 -10.36 -12.73 -1.37
C VAL A 607 -10.30 -11.22 -1.34
N THR A 608 -9.26 -10.67 -0.71
CA THR A 608 -9.04 -9.21 -0.69
C THR A 608 -8.60 -8.69 -2.05
N ALA A 609 -9.14 -7.54 -2.48
CA ALA A 609 -8.74 -6.86 -3.71
C ALA A 609 -7.21 -6.63 -3.79
N SER A 610 -6.56 -6.21 -2.70
CA SER A 610 -5.12 -5.95 -2.68
C SER A 610 -4.26 -7.17 -2.96
N LEU A 611 -4.65 -8.35 -2.45
CA LEU A 611 -3.96 -9.60 -2.71
C LEU A 611 -4.04 -9.96 -4.20
N MET A 612 -5.23 -9.80 -4.81
CA MET A 612 -5.41 -10.10 -6.22
C MET A 612 -4.67 -9.11 -7.12
N MET A 613 -4.74 -7.82 -6.81
CA MET A 613 -3.99 -6.78 -7.50
C MET A 613 -2.49 -7.02 -7.46
N LYS A 614 -1.96 -7.48 -6.33
CA LYS A 614 -0.53 -7.83 -6.20
C LYS A 614 -0.15 -9.00 -7.12
N LYS A 615 -1.00 -10.03 -7.23
CA LYS A 615 -0.79 -11.18 -8.13
C LYS A 615 -0.90 -10.76 -9.60
N LEU A 616 -1.95 -10.02 -9.95
CA LEU A 616 -2.19 -9.43 -11.28
C LEU A 616 -1.01 -8.57 -11.75
N ALA A 617 -0.43 -7.77 -10.87
CA ALA A 617 0.74 -6.95 -11.18
C ALA A 617 2.02 -7.75 -11.44
N SER A 618 2.11 -8.99 -10.95
CA SER A 618 3.26 -9.87 -11.12
C SER A 618 3.13 -10.88 -12.25
N TYR A 619 1.95 -11.06 -12.84
CA TYR A 619 1.79 -11.98 -13.97
C TYR A 619 2.65 -11.55 -15.17
N PRO A 620 3.14 -12.52 -15.96
CA PRO A 620 3.69 -12.24 -17.28
C PRO A 620 2.69 -11.42 -18.10
N LYS A 621 3.17 -10.56 -19.01
CA LYS A 621 2.32 -9.75 -19.91
C LYS A 621 1.31 -10.57 -20.74
N GLN A 622 1.39 -11.90 -20.69
CA GLN A 622 0.61 -12.85 -21.46
C GLN A 622 -0.64 -13.40 -20.73
N ASN A 623 -0.82 -13.18 -19.42
CA ASN A 623 -2.01 -13.64 -18.69
C ASN A 623 -3.30 -12.99 -19.26
N GLY A 624 -4.29 -13.82 -19.60
CA GLY A 624 -5.55 -13.42 -20.22
C GLY A 624 -6.42 -12.49 -19.36
N LEU A 625 -6.70 -12.91 -18.12
CA LEU A 625 -7.45 -12.12 -17.13
C LEU A 625 -6.82 -10.72 -16.91
N ALA A 626 -5.50 -10.65 -16.76
CA ALA A 626 -4.79 -9.38 -16.58
C ALA A 626 -4.87 -8.48 -17.83
N LYS A 627 -4.89 -9.05 -19.04
CA LYS A 627 -5.12 -8.29 -20.28
C LYS A 627 -6.55 -7.75 -20.34
N ALA A 628 -7.55 -8.59 -20.08
CA ALA A 628 -8.95 -8.19 -20.09
C ALA A 628 -9.23 -7.04 -19.10
N LEU A 629 -8.76 -7.17 -17.86
CA LEU A 629 -8.86 -6.09 -16.86
C LEU A 629 -8.13 -4.82 -17.29
N ARG A 630 -6.98 -4.95 -17.98
CA ARG A 630 -6.27 -3.79 -18.50
C ARG A 630 -7.10 -3.08 -19.56
N GLU A 631 -7.70 -3.78 -20.52
CA GLU A 631 -8.52 -3.16 -21.56
C GLU A 631 -9.78 -2.50 -20.99
N ILE A 632 -10.47 -3.15 -20.04
CA ILE A 632 -11.58 -2.51 -19.30
C ILE A 632 -11.08 -1.24 -18.60
N GLY A 633 -9.95 -1.33 -17.91
CA GLY A 633 -9.34 -0.19 -17.23
C GLY A 633 -8.95 0.95 -18.14
N ARG A 634 -8.58 0.66 -19.40
CA ARG A 634 -8.29 1.68 -20.42
C ARG A 634 -9.55 2.43 -20.84
N ILE A 635 -10.67 1.73 -20.98
CA ILE A 635 -11.98 2.34 -21.28
C ILE A 635 -12.36 3.30 -20.17
N GLU A 636 -12.39 2.81 -18.93
CA GLU A 636 -12.80 3.58 -17.75
C GLU A 636 -11.87 4.76 -17.48
N ARG A 637 -10.55 4.57 -17.64
CA ARG A 637 -9.59 5.67 -17.51
C ARG A 637 -9.78 6.74 -18.58
N THR A 638 -10.12 6.34 -19.81
CA THR A 638 -10.35 7.29 -20.91
C THR A 638 -11.61 8.11 -20.64
N LEU A 639 -12.70 7.47 -20.22
CA LEU A 639 -13.93 8.15 -19.82
C LEU A 639 -13.68 9.15 -18.69
N PHE A 640 -13.00 8.72 -17.62
CA PHE A 640 -12.63 9.61 -16.52
C PHE A 640 -11.80 10.81 -17.00
N MET A 641 -10.83 10.60 -17.89
CA MET A 641 -10.01 11.71 -18.42
C MET A 641 -10.83 12.71 -19.24
N LEU A 642 -11.79 12.23 -20.02
CA LEU A 642 -12.69 13.09 -20.79
C LEU A 642 -13.55 13.93 -19.84
N ASP A 643 -14.12 13.31 -18.79
CA ASP A 643 -14.85 14.02 -17.73
C ASP A 643 -13.95 15.02 -16.98
N TRP A 644 -12.70 14.63 -16.72
CA TRP A 644 -11.69 15.49 -16.10
C TRP A 644 -11.35 16.73 -16.93
N PHE A 645 -11.42 16.66 -18.26
CA PHE A 645 -11.18 17.81 -19.14
C PHE A 645 -12.34 18.80 -19.11
N ARG A 646 -13.57 18.30 -19.19
CA ARG A 646 -14.79 19.11 -19.30
C ARG A 646 -15.35 19.65 -17.99
N ASP A 647 -15.08 19.01 -16.84
CA ASP A 647 -15.74 19.34 -15.56
C ASP A 647 -14.76 19.95 -14.52
N PRO A 648 -14.71 21.29 -14.37
CA PRO A 648 -13.97 21.94 -13.29
C PRO A 648 -14.50 21.57 -11.89
N GLY A 649 -15.79 21.24 -11.77
CA GLY A 649 -16.42 20.80 -10.53
C GLY A 649 -15.83 19.49 -10.03
N LEU A 650 -15.68 18.50 -10.90
CA LEU A 650 -14.96 17.25 -10.59
C LEU A 650 -13.55 17.54 -10.07
N ARG A 651 -12.78 18.41 -10.76
CA ARG A 651 -11.42 18.79 -10.33
C ARG A 651 -11.41 19.44 -8.94
N ARG A 652 -12.37 20.33 -8.65
CA ARG A 652 -12.54 20.95 -7.33
C ARG A 652 -12.88 19.94 -6.25
N ARG A 653 -13.82 19.01 -6.49
CA ARG A 653 -14.20 17.96 -5.54
C ARG A 653 -13.03 17.05 -5.20
N VAL A 654 -12.28 16.59 -6.20
CA VAL A 654 -11.06 15.77 -5.99
C VAL A 654 -10.02 16.54 -5.17
N GLN A 655 -9.75 17.80 -5.48
CA GLN A 655 -8.80 18.61 -4.72
C GLN A 655 -9.25 18.81 -3.26
N ALA A 656 -10.54 19.13 -3.04
CA ALA A 656 -11.09 19.30 -1.70
C ALA A 656 -11.01 17.99 -0.88
N GLY A 657 -11.37 16.85 -1.47
CA GLY A 657 -11.29 15.54 -0.83
C GLY A 657 -9.85 15.14 -0.45
N LEU A 658 -8.87 15.44 -1.31
CA LEU A 658 -7.45 15.20 -1.00
C LEU A 658 -6.92 16.13 0.09
N ASN A 659 -7.33 17.40 0.10
CA ASN A 659 -6.96 18.36 1.16
C ASN A 659 -7.43 17.87 2.55
N LYS A 660 -8.61 17.23 2.65
CA LYS A 660 -9.09 16.61 3.90
C LYS A 660 -8.13 15.51 4.39
N GLY A 661 -7.62 14.68 3.48
CA GLY A 661 -6.60 13.66 3.78
C GLY A 661 -5.29 14.26 4.29
N GLU A 662 -4.81 15.35 3.66
CA GLU A 662 -3.61 16.07 4.10
C GLU A 662 -3.76 16.69 5.49
N ALA A 663 -4.92 17.30 5.78
CA ALA A 663 -5.25 17.84 7.09
C ALA A 663 -5.28 16.75 8.17
N ARG A 664 -5.86 15.58 7.87
CA ARG A 664 -5.84 14.44 8.80
C ARG A 664 -4.42 13.93 9.03
N ASN A 665 -3.60 13.89 7.99
CA ASN A 665 -2.19 13.50 8.11
C ASN A 665 -1.41 14.46 9.02
N ALA A 666 -1.77 15.76 9.05
CA ALA A 666 -1.20 16.71 10.00
C ALA A 666 -1.61 16.42 11.45
N LEU A 667 -2.91 16.16 11.69
CA LEU A 667 -3.40 15.74 13.01
C LEU A 667 -2.73 14.42 13.47
N ALA A 668 -2.65 13.43 12.58
CA ALA A 668 -2.04 12.15 12.88
C ALA A 668 -0.56 12.29 13.30
N ARG A 669 0.21 13.19 12.67
CA ARG A 669 1.59 13.49 13.10
C ARG A 669 1.66 14.11 14.48
N ALA A 670 0.72 15.02 14.80
CA ALA A 670 0.67 15.66 16.11
C ALA A 670 0.34 14.65 17.23
N VAL A 671 -0.59 13.72 16.96
CA VAL A 671 -0.94 12.65 17.90
C VAL A 671 0.18 11.62 18.03
N PHE A 672 0.82 11.23 16.93
CA PHE A 672 1.87 10.21 16.86
C PHE A 672 3.28 10.77 17.14
N MET A 673 3.42 11.60 18.17
CA MET A 673 4.64 12.37 18.43
C MET A 673 5.75 11.61 19.18
N HIS A 674 5.41 10.59 19.97
CA HIS A 674 6.41 9.88 20.77
C HIS A 674 7.37 9.09 19.89
N ARG A 675 8.58 8.82 20.42
CA ARG A 675 9.68 8.18 19.69
C ARG A 675 10.06 8.92 18.41
N LEU A 676 9.91 10.24 18.38
CA LEU A 676 10.15 11.09 17.21
C LEU A 676 9.27 10.70 16.00
N GLY A 677 8.10 10.13 16.26
CA GLY A 677 7.23 9.56 15.22
C GLY A 677 7.78 8.28 14.58
N GLU A 678 8.85 7.68 15.13
CA GLU A 678 9.41 6.44 14.60
C GLU A 678 8.65 5.21 15.11
N ILE A 679 8.36 4.29 14.21
CA ILE A 679 7.88 2.95 14.56
C ILE A 679 9.09 2.09 14.91
N ARG A 680 9.11 1.53 16.13
CA ARG A 680 10.22 0.71 16.65
C ARG A 680 9.89 -0.78 16.75
N ASP A 681 8.65 -1.15 16.48
CA ASP A 681 8.14 -2.52 16.60
C ASP A 681 8.65 -3.40 15.46
N ARG A 682 9.01 -4.63 15.82
CA ARG A 682 9.50 -5.64 14.87
C ARG A 682 8.37 -6.44 14.20
N GLY A 683 7.25 -6.64 14.90
CA GLY A 683 6.13 -7.43 14.41
C GLY A 683 5.11 -6.58 13.65
N LEU A 684 4.63 -7.08 12.50
CA LEU A 684 3.57 -6.42 11.72
C LEU A 684 2.27 -6.23 12.52
N GLU A 685 1.93 -7.19 13.40
CA GLU A 685 0.75 -7.11 14.27
C GLU A 685 0.81 -5.86 15.17
N ASN A 686 1.93 -5.63 15.86
CA ASN A 686 2.10 -4.45 16.72
C ASN A 686 2.10 -3.14 15.90
N GLN A 687 2.64 -3.17 14.68
CA GLN A 687 2.57 -2.00 13.78
C GLN A 687 1.11 -1.72 13.37
N SER A 688 0.33 -2.77 13.09
CA SER A 688 -1.11 -2.67 12.83
C SER A 688 -1.85 -2.05 14.01
N TYR A 689 -1.62 -2.53 15.23
CA TYR A 689 -2.28 -1.99 16.42
C TYR A 689 -1.95 -0.52 16.67
N ARG A 690 -0.71 -0.08 16.42
CA ARG A 690 -0.37 1.35 16.46
C ARG A 690 -1.13 2.16 15.41
N ALA A 691 -1.21 1.66 14.18
CA ALA A 691 -1.93 2.34 13.11
C ALA A 691 -3.43 2.43 13.42
N SER A 692 -4.04 1.33 13.89
CA SER A 692 -5.44 1.27 14.30
C SER A 692 -5.73 2.15 15.50
N GLY A 693 -4.87 2.14 16.53
CA GLY A 693 -4.95 3.02 17.68
C GLY A 693 -4.85 4.49 17.28
N LEU A 694 -3.88 4.85 16.43
CA LEU A 694 -3.73 6.22 15.92
C LEU A 694 -4.98 6.67 15.18
N THR A 695 -5.50 5.83 14.27
CA THR A 695 -6.72 6.13 13.52
C THR A 695 -7.92 6.32 14.44
N LEU A 696 -8.10 5.45 15.45
CA LEU A 696 -9.16 5.59 16.45
C LEU A 696 -9.04 6.89 17.26
N LEU A 697 -7.84 7.26 17.71
CA LEU A 697 -7.61 8.54 18.40
C LEU A 697 -7.93 9.73 17.50
N THR A 698 -7.52 9.70 16.24
CA THR A 698 -7.84 10.78 15.30
C THR A 698 -9.35 10.88 15.02
N ALA A 699 -10.07 9.76 14.96
CA ALA A 699 -11.53 9.75 14.85
C ALA A 699 -12.21 10.28 16.11
N ALA A 700 -11.73 9.92 17.31
CA ALA A 700 -12.25 10.42 18.57
C ALA A 700 -12.08 11.95 18.69
N ILE A 701 -10.92 12.49 18.27
CA ILE A 701 -10.68 13.93 18.22
C ILE A 701 -11.62 14.61 17.22
N ALA A 702 -11.78 14.04 16.01
CA ALA A 702 -12.66 14.59 14.99
C ALA A 702 -14.13 14.63 15.45
N LEU A 703 -14.63 13.55 16.07
CA LEU A 703 -15.97 13.50 16.65
C LEU A 703 -16.14 14.51 17.79
N TRP A 704 -15.20 14.58 18.72
CA TRP A 704 -15.25 15.53 19.83
C TRP A 704 -15.29 16.98 19.34
N ASN A 705 -14.41 17.32 18.41
CA ASN A 705 -14.40 18.65 17.80
C ASN A 705 -15.70 18.94 17.04
N THR A 706 -16.23 17.98 16.27
CA THR A 706 -17.53 18.14 15.58
C THR A 706 -18.64 18.52 16.56
N VAL A 707 -18.73 17.82 17.69
CA VAL A 707 -19.72 18.09 18.75
C VAL A 707 -19.55 19.49 19.35
N TYR A 708 -18.33 19.90 19.70
CA TYR A 708 -18.11 21.20 20.34
C TYR A 708 -18.16 22.39 19.37
N ILE A 709 -17.76 22.20 18.11
CA ILE A 709 -17.94 23.20 17.04
C ILE A 709 -19.43 23.45 16.83
N GLU A 710 -20.24 22.40 16.75
CA GLU A 710 -21.70 22.52 16.61
C GLU A 710 -22.32 23.29 17.79
N ARG A 711 -21.89 22.97 19.02
CA ARG A 711 -22.33 23.71 20.22
C ARG A 711 -21.91 25.17 20.22
N ALA A 712 -20.71 25.49 19.72
CA ALA A 712 -20.24 26.86 19.57
C ALA A 712 -21.12 27.63 18.56
N ILE A 713 -21.44 27.02 17.42
CA ILE A 713 -22.35 27.58 16.41
C ILE A 713 -23.74 27.81 17.03
N GLU A 714 -24.31 26.83 17.74
CA GLU A 714 -25.59 27.00 18.43
C GLU A 714 -25.56 28.15 19.45
N SER A 715 -24.46 28.29 20.20
CA SER A 715 -24.29 29.39 21.15
C SER A 715 -24.25 30.75 20.45
N LEU A 716 -23.62 30.84 19.27
CA LEU A 716 -23.58 32.07 18.48
C LEU A 716 -24.97 32.39 17.88
N LYS A 717 -25.69 31.37 17.38
CA LYS A 717 -27.08 31.51 16.92
C LYS A 717 -28.01 32.00 18.04
N ARG A 718 -27.88 31.47 19.26
CA ARG A 718 -28.65 31.95 20.44
C ARG A 718 -28.33 33.40 20.80
N LYS A 719 -27.09 33.85 20.56
CA LYS A 719 -26.66 35.25 20.72
C LYS A 719 -27.07 36.14 19.52
N LYS A 720 -27.90 35.63 18.61
CA LYS A 720 -28.43 36.32 17.42
C LYS A 720 -27.34 36.82 16.46
N LEU A 721 -26.18 36.15 16.41
CA LEU A 721 -25.20 36.42 15.36
C LEU A 721 -25.71 35.78 14.05
N PRO A 722 -25.85 36.54 12.95
CA PRO A 722 -26.18 35.95 11.65
C PRO A 722 -24.98 35.11 11.17
N ILE A 723 -25.24 33.84 10.86
CA ILE A 723 -24.20 32.91 10.37
C ILE A 723 -24.59 32.53 8.94
N ASN A 724 -23.69 32.80 8.00
CA ASN A 724 -23.81 32.28 6.65
C ASN A 724 -23.44 30.79 6.66
N ASP A 725 -24.40 29.94 6.30
CA ASP A 725 -24.22 28.48 6.26
C ASP A 725 -23.09 28.05 5.31
N GLN A 726 -22.76 28.83 4.28
CA GLN A 726 -21.60 28.57 3.41
C GLN A 726 -20.28 28.53 4.20
N LEU A 727 -20.14 29.34 5.25
CA LEU A 727 -18.94 29.37 6.09
C LEU A 727 -18.77 28.09 6.92
N LEU A 728 -19.87 27.37 7.21
CA LEU A 728 -19.83 26.14 7.99
C LEU A 728 -19.08 25.03 7.26
N SER A 729 -19.21 24.96 5.93
CA SER A 729 -18.52 23.98 5.09
C SER A 729 -16.98 24.10 5.12
N HIS A 730 -16.47 25.27 5.52
CA HIS A 730 -15.04 25.55 5.62
C HIS A 730 -14.46 25.34 7.03
N LEU A 731 -15.30 25.03 8.03
CA LEU A 731 -14.81 24.60 9.34
C LEU A 731 -14.27 23.17 9.24
N SER A 732 -13.19 22.89 9.96
CA SER A 732 -12.54 21.59 10.00
C SER A 732 -12.59 21.05 11.44
N PRO A 733 -13.05 19.80 11.64
CA PRO A 733 -13.02 19.17 12.96
C PRO A 733 -11.64 18.62 13.31
N LEU A 734 -10.62 18.86 12.48
CA LEU A 734 -9.30 18.27 12.66
C LEU A 734 -8.32 19.15 13.44
N GLY A 735 -8.73 20.31 13.98
CA GLY A 735 -7.86 21.16 14.80
C GLY A 735 -7.45 20.50 16.13
N TRP A 736 -6.20 20.67 16.56
CA TRP A 736 -5.69 20.08 17.81
C TRP A 736 -4.93 21.04 18.71
N GLU A 737 -4.76 22.31 18.34
CA GLU A 737 -3.98 23.29 19.12
C GLU A 737 -4.56 23.51 20.52
N HIS A 738 -5.88 23.36 20.67
CA HIS A 738 -6.58 23.44 21.95
C HIS A 738 -6.48 22.17 22.80
N ILE A 739 -5.97 21.06 22.27
CA ILE A 739 -5.95 19.76 22.93
C ILE A 739 -4.58 19.52 23.56
N ASN A 740 -4.56 19.22 24.86
CA ASN A 740 -3.32 18.80 25.50
C ASN A 740 -3.05 17.31 25.23
N LEU A 741 -2.13 17.06 24.30
CA LEU A 741 -1.65 15.72 23.92
C LEU A 741 -0.50 15.21 24.83
N ASN A 742 0.10 16.10 25.64
CA ASN A 742 1.31 15.87 26.42
C ASN A 742 1.09 15.87 27.96
N GLY A 743 2.08 15.37 28.69
CA GLY A 743 2.12 15.37 30.16
C GLY A 743 1.58 14.07 30.79
N ASP A 744 1.24 14.13 32.08
CA ASP A 744 0.78 12.95 32.83
C ASP A 744 -0.58 12.44 32.31
N TYR A 745 -0.63 11.16 31.93
CA TYR A 745 -1.81 10.47 31.41
C TYR A 745 -2.72 10.01 32.55
N VAL A 746 -3.26 10.98 33.27
CA VAL A 746 -4.13 10.76 34.43
C VAL A 746 -5.60 10.81 34.02
N TRP A 747 -6.36 9.79 34.42
CA TRP A 747 -7.82 9.76 34.33
C TRP A 747 -8.40 10.46 35.56
N ARG A 748 -9.12 11.59 35.37
CA ARG A 748 -9.64 12.38 36.50
C ARG A 748 -10.83 11.66 37.15
N ASN A 749 -10.85 11.59 38.49
CA ASN A 749 -12.01 11.05 39.22
C ASN A 749 -13.19 12.04 39.35
N ASN A 750 -12.95 13.35 39.17
CA ASN A 750 -13.87 14.41 39.61
C ASN A 750 -14.56 15.22 38.51
N LEU A 751 -14.27 15.01 37.22
CA LEU A 751 -15.02 15.66 36.14
C LEU A 751 -16.23 14.79 35.78
N LYS A 752 -17.18 14.66 36.71
CA LYS A 752 -18.51 14.09 36.41
C LYS A 752 -19.32 15.11 35.62
N LEU A 753 -18.96 15.31 34.36
CA LEU A 753 -19.98 15.69 33.37
C LEU A 753 -20.96 14.51 33.36
N GLY A 754 -22.19 14.71 33.83
CA GLY A 754 -23.24 13.69 33.73
C GLY A 754 -23.42 13.25 32.28
N THR A 755 -24.02 12.09 32.03
CA THR A 755 -24.34 11.61 30.67
C THR A 755 -25.04 12.71 29.87
N GLY A 756 -24.47 13.10 28.73
CA GLY A 756 -24.96 14.20 27.89
C GLY A 756 -24.67 15.63 28.38
N LYS A 757 -23.93 15.81 29.48
CA LYS A 757 -23.42 17.12 29.91
C LYS A 757 -22.11 17.42 29.18
N TYR A 758 -21.99 18.66 28.73
CA TYR A 758 -20.84 19.14 27.98
C TYR A 758 -20.06 20.16 28.80
N ARG A 759 -18.78 20.35 28.47
CA ARG A 759 -17.97 21.44 29.03
C ARG A 759 -18.55 22.80 28.67
N PRO A 760 -18.37 23.81 29.53
CA PRO A 760 -18.68 25.19 29.16
C PRO A 760 -17.77 25.64 28.02
N LEU A 761 -18.35 26.38 27.08
CA LEU A 761 -17.60 27.06 26.02
C LEU A 761 -16.82 28.23 26.61
N ARG A 762 -15.69 28.57 25.99
CA ARG A 762 -14.89 29.73 26.35
C ARG A 762 -15.56 31.01 25.84
N ASN A 763 -15.37 32.09 26.58
CA ASN A 763 -15.82 33.42 26.16
C ASN A 763 -14.91 33.96 25.07
N VAL A 764 -15.53 34.58 24.07
CA VAL A 764 -14.86 35.25 22.94
C VAL A 764 -15.50 36.62 22.73
N ASP A 765 -14.72 37.57 22.24
CA ASP A 765 -15.23 38.88 21.85
C ASP A 765 -15.98 38.78 20.51
N ILE A 766 -17.30 38.90 20.58
CA ILE A 766 -18.19 38.83 19.39
C ILE A 766 -18.23 40.19 18.68
N GLU A 767 -18.00 41.28 19.40
CA GLU A 767 -18.05 42.63 18.83
C GLU A 767 -16.84 42.89 17.92
N SER A 768 -15.68 42.28 18.21
CA SER A 768 -14.54 42.30 17.30
C SER A 768 -14.81 41.59 15.97
N TYR A 769 -15.69 40.57 15.95
CA TYR A 769 -16.09 39.88 14.72
C TYR A 769 -17.07 40.71 13.88
N LYS A 770 -18.04 41.38 14.52
CA LYS A 770 -19.00 42.27 13.82
C LYS A 770 -18.34 43.47 13.15
N LYS A 771 -17.16 43.89 13.62
CA LYS A 771 -16.40 45.03 13.09
C LYS A 771 -15.51 44.68 11.89
N GLN A 772 -15.40 43.40 11.54
CA GLN A 772 -14.67 42.99 10.35
C GLN A 772 -15.59 43.12 9.12
N PRO A 773 -15.12 43.76 8.03
CA PRO A 773 -15.93 44.10 6.86
C PRO A 773 -16.47 42.88 6.10
#